data_AF-A0A0Q7M2Y5-F1
#
_entry.id   AF-A0A0Q7M2Y5-F1
#
_cell.length_a   1.000
_cell.length_b   1.000
_cell.length_c   1.000
_cell.angle_alpha   90.00
_cell.angle_beta   90.00
_cell.angle_gamma   90.00
#
_symmetry.space_group_name_H-M   'P 1'
#
loop_
_entity.id
_entity.type
_entity.pdbx_description
1 polymer ?
#
loop_
_entity_poly.entity_id
_entity_poly.type
_entity_poly.pdbx_seq_one_letter_code
_entity_poly.pdbx_strand_id
1 'polypeptide(L)'
;MFKRHLHGWLPVFVLALSVIVFHAASAQAAKRVALLIGNEKYEATSQLNNPANDVELMKTSFEDAGFDTVTAVHDLDRASMVRALRDFEDTAAGADVAIIYYSGHGMEMNGENFLLPVDVSLKTDKDVEDEAIPLDRVQRSLEGATRLKLVILDACRNNPFEQSMSRSISTRAVSRGLARVEPESADLLVAFASKAGTVAMDGEGKNSPFATALSKYLTEPGVDVRIALGKVRDDVVTATNREQEPFVYGSLGGAQIFLNIKEVNINITNNGNTQEISPNGQSAAAADWQNIRDLADKDLIEVFLAKHGADPVYKMLAEKKLKLLDEAAQTTVTPDEIAWEALKQSTDGAALTRFVERYPGSKHRAEAETQIAALEPKKGLNISQTGKDTQASRDCYLLAGEPQSMPGFLGVNFLKIDSARALTACAQAVNENPDDMMLVNMLGRAQDAGRNYVDARSNYQKAADGGNMYGLTNLAWFSIYGTDGPVDVEKGKDMFEHAANNGNSYAQASLGWLYRDGYGSIPQDYAESLKWYQLSANQGYANAMATLGWFYREGNGVAKDLDQSLSWYQKAAEGGDANAMSSLGWAYQNGLGTPQDYTQAKLWYEKAANVGDAYSMALLGWFYDDGKAVPQDYAQARNWYEMASNAGSAYAMGNLSRLYDWGLGTRADPKEAVRWAAASVEGGDPSKLEELKTSPDNFTPAFRKEIQALLKDRGLYSGPLDGDFGAATQNAIDRLAKKS
;
A
#
# COMPACT_ATOMS: atom_id res chain seq x y z
N MET A 1 76.96 43.18 9.65
CA MET A 1 77.07 44.66 9.77
C MET A 1 75.89 45.27 9.04
N PHE A 2 75.03 46.00 9.76
CA PHE A 2 74.04 47.03 9.34
C PHE A 2 73.20 46.79 8.05
N LYS A 3 71.86 46.68 8.12
CA LYS A 3 70.86 47.79 8.09
C LYS A 3 71.16 48.79 6.94
N ARG A 4 70.25 49.22 6.07
CA ARG A 4 68.77 49.32 6.06
C ARG A 4 68.38 49.98 4.72
N HIS A 5 67.22 49.61 4.16
CA HIS A 5 66.23 50.43 3.44
C HIS A 5 66.68 51.28 2.20
N LEU A 6 65.87 51.54 1.16
CA LEU A 6 64.44 51.91 1.13
C LEU A 6 63.95 52.01 -0.34
N HIS A 7 62.61 51.87 -0.54
CA HIS A 7 61.78 52.14 -1.74
C HIS A 7 61.79 51.10 -2.88
N GLY A 8 60.66 50.64 -3.44
CA GLY A 8 59.23 50.91 -3.23
C GLY A 8 58.44 50.62 -4.53
N TRP A 9 57.21 50.08 -4.36
CA TRP A 9 56.11 49.82 -5.36
C TRP A 9 56.14 48.43 -6.06
N LEU A 10 55.48 47.36 -5.55
CA LEU A 10 54.06 46.89 -5.66
C LEU A 10 53.58 46.47 -7.08
N PRO A 11 52.69 45.46 -7.25
CA PRO A 11 52.71 44.06 -6.78
C PRO A 11 52.44 43.05 -7.95
N VAL A 12 52.86 41.78 -7.85
CA VAL A 12 52.31 40.69 -8.69
C VAL A 12 51.95 39.52 -7.78
N PHE A 13 50.65 39.35 -7.55
CA PHE A 13 50.05 38.18 -6.92
C PHE A 13 50.06 37.02 -7.91
N VAL A 14 50.74 35.92 -7.58
CA VAL A 14 50.64 34.65 -8.30
C VAL A 14 49.57 33.82 -7.59
N LEU A 15 48.40 33.70 -8.20
CA LEU A 15 47.33 32.79 -7.81
C LEU A 15 47.54 31.47 -8.57
N ALA A 16 47.90 30.41 -7.84
CA ALA A 16 47.91 29.05 -8.38
C ALA A 16 46.46 28.59 -8.54
N LEU A 17 46.00 28.49 -9.78
CA LEU A 17 44.68 27.98 -10.14
C LEU A 17 44.80 26.45 -10.33
N SER A 18 44.50 25.67 -9.29
CA SER A 18 44.18 24.25 -9.45
C SER A 18 42.77 24.15 -10.05
N VAL A 19 42.70 23.90 -11.36
CA VAL A 19 41.45 23.61 -12.08
C VAL A 19 40.93 22.24 -11.60
N ILE A 20 39.98 22.27 -10.68
CA ILE A 20 39.09 21.14 -10.41
C ILE A 20 38.07 21.14 -11.55
N VAL A 21 38.27 20.26 -12.53
CA VAL A 21 37.25 19.97 -13.55
C VAL A 21 36.12 19.24 -12.84
N PHE A 22 35.06 19.97 -12.50
CA PHE A 22 33.76 19.36 -12.25
C PHE A 22 33.35 18.67 -13.55
N HIS A 23 33.44 17.34 -13.58
CA HIS A 23 32.66 16.56 -14.53
C HIS A 23 31.20 16.81 -14.15
N ALA A 24 30.53 17.70 -14.88
CA ALA A 24 29.08 17.70 -14.93
C ALA A 24 28.70 16.31 -15.45
N ALA A 25 28.20 15.45 -14.56
CA ALA A 25 27.51 14.25 -14.99
C ALA A 25 26.33 14.74 -15.83
N SER A 26 26.47 14.63 -17.15
CA SER A 26 25.34 14.70 -18.07
C SER A 26 24.28 13.75 -17.53
N ALA A 27 23.06 14.25 -17.31
CA ALA A 27 21.91 13.42 -16.97
C ALA A 27 21.83 12.28 -18.00
N GLN A 28 22.20 11.08 -17.57
CA GLN A 28 22.17 9.89 -18.41
C GLN A 28 20.70 9.59 -18.69
N ALA A 29 20.32 9.45 -19.96
CA ALA A 29 18.95 9.09 -20.34
C ALA A 29 18.55 7.79 -19.62
N ALA A 30 17.32 7.76 -19.10
CA ALA A 30 16.84 6.63 -18.31
C ALA A 30 16.78 5.36 -19.17
N LYS A 31 17.61 4.35 -18.86
CA LYS A 31 17.77 3.12 -19.64
C LYS A 31 16.57 2.20 -19.36
N ARG A 32 15.80 1.84 -20.39
CA ARG A 32 14.58 1.04 -20.29
C ARG A 32 14.66 -0.19 -21.18
N VAL A 33 14.46 -1.35 -20.60
CA VAL A 33 14.68 -2.62 -21.27
C VAL A 33 13.48 -3.56 -21.10
N ALA A 34 13.21 -4.37 -22.10
CA ALA A 34 12.15 -5.37 -22.06
C ALA A 34 12.59 -6.70 -22.69
N LEU A 35 12.20 -7.81 -22.07
CA LEU A 35 12.28 -9.16 -22.61
C LEU A 35 10.86 -9.69 -22.82
N LEU A 36 10.56 -10.13 -24.04
CA LEU A 36 9.27 -10.66 -24.43
C LEU A 36 9.45 -12.10 -24.88
N ILE A 37 8.77 -13.01 -24.21
CA ILE A 37 8.86 -14.46 -24.46
C ILE A 37 7.50 -14.95 -24.94
N GLY A 38 7.46 -15.54 -26.13
CA GLY A 38 6.25 -16.10 -26.74
C GLY A 38 6.42 -17.57 -27.07
N ASN A 39 5.80 -18.46 -26.30
CA ASN A 39 5.88 -19.90 -26.52
C ASN A 39 4.57 -20.42 -27.13
N GLU A 40 4.64 -20.94 -28.35
CA GLU A 40 3.51 -21.39 -29.17
C GLU A 40 3.58 -22.90 -29.45
N LYS A 41 4.76 -23.39 -29.85
CA LYS A 41 4.98 -24.73 -30.42
C LYS A 41 5.45 -25.74 -29.39
N TYR A 42 4.58 -26.08 -28.45
CA TYR A 42 4.86 -27.11 -27.45
C TYR A 42 5.00 -28.51 -28.06
N GLU A 43 6.02 -29.27 -27.65
CA GLU A 43 6.30 -30.61 -28.17
C GLU A 43 5.32 -31.66 -27.63
N ALA A 44 4.95 -31.54 -26.36
CA ALA A 44 4.15 -32.53 -25.63
C ALA A 44 2.68 -32.11 -25.40
N THR A 45 2.26 -30.91 -25.85
CA THR A 45 0.93 -30.35 -25.53
C THR A 45 0.31 -29.60 -26.71
N SER A 46 -0.93 -29.13 -26.54
CA SER A 46 -1.61 -28.31 -27.53
C SER A 46 -0.89 -26.99 -27.76
N GLN A 47 -0.65 -26.69 -29.03
CA GLN A 47 -0.12 -25.40 -29.48
C GLN A 47 -1.10 -24.27 -29.14
N LEU A 48 -0.55 -23.08 -28.88
CA LEU A 48 -1.32 -21.85 -28.68
C LEU A 48 -1.36 -21.07 -30.00
N ASN A 49 -2.32 -20.14 -30.18
CA ASN A 49 -2.47 -19.46 -31.47
C ASN A 49 -1.88 -18.05 -31.48
N ASN A 50 -1.96 -17.33 -30.35
CA ASN A 50 -1.60 -15.91 -30.31
C ASN A 50 -0.27 -15.51 -29.64
N PRO A 51 0.51 -16.36 -28.93
CA PRO A 51 1.72 -15.90 -28.24
C PRO A 51 2.75 -15.17 -29.12
N ALA A 52 2.95 -15.60 -30.37
CA ALA A 52 3.83 -14.89 -31.30
C ALA A 52 3.26 -13.53 -31.73
N ASN A 53 1.94 -13.44 -31.95
CA ASN A 53 1.26 -12.20 -32.31
C ASN A 53 1.25 -11.20 -31.15
N ASP A 54 1.00 -11.68 -29.94
CA ASP A 54 0.97 -10.86 -28.73
C ASP A 54 2.35 -10.28 -28.40
N VAL A 55 3.41 -11.09 -28.54
CA VAL A 55 4.78 -10.62 -28.39
C VAL A 55 5.12 -9.54 -29.41
N GLU A 56 4.72 -9.71 -30.68
CA GLU A 56 5.00 -8.69 -31.71
C GLU A 56 4.21 -7.39 -31.47
N LEU A 57 2.96 -7.50 -31.01
CA LEU A 57 2.14 -6.35 -30.61
C LEU A 57 2.78 -5.58 -29.44
N MET A 58 3.19 -6.29 -28.40
CA MET A 58 3.83 -5.68 -27.22
C MET A 58 5.21 -5.14 -27.54
N LYS A 59 5.98 -5.82 -28.40
CA LYS A 59 7.28 -5.34 -28.88
C LYS A 59 7.12 -4.00 -29.58
N THR A 60 6.19 -3.92 -30.54
CA THR A 60 5.87 -2.67 -31.25
C THR A 60 5.49 -1.57 -30.24
N SER A 61 4.63 -1.90 -29.27
CA SER A 61 4.19 -0.95 -28.25
C SER A 61 5.33 -0.38 -27.40
N PHE A 62 6.30 -1.23 -26.98
CA PHE A 62 7.46 -0.79 -26.19
C PHE A 62 8.50 -0.04 -27.04
N GLU A 63 8.73 -0.45 -28.28
CA GLU A 63 9.59 0.27 -29.23
C GLU A 63 9.02 1.66 -29.52
N ASP A 64 7.71 1.78 -29.73
CA ASP A 64 7.00 3.05 -29.92
C ASP A 64 7.02 3.92 -28.65
N ALA A 65 7.04 3.31 -27.46
CA ALA A 65 7.24 3.98 -26.18
C ALA A 65 8.69 4.43 -25.94
N GLY A 66 9.61 4.01 -26.81
CA GLY A 66 11.00 4.44 -26.87
C GLY A 66 11.99 3.60 -26.06
N PHE A 67 11.64 2.38 -25.67
CA PHE A 67 12.54 1.50 -24.91
C PHE A 67 13.87 1.31 -25.64
N ASP A 68 14.98 1.31 -24.89
CA ASP A 68 16.34 1.23 -25.43
C ASP A 68 16.67 -0.17 -25.95
N THR A 69 16.07 -1.20 -25.34
CA THR A 69 16.25 -2.59 -25.78
C THR A 69 14.94 -3.34 -25.57
N VAL A 70 14.42 -3.93 -26.64
CA VAL A 70 13.23 -4.78 -26.62
C VAL A 70 13.59 -6.09 -27.29
N THR A 71 13.83 -7.13 -26.50
CA THR A 71 14.25 -8.44 -26.99
C THR A 71 13.03 -9.35 -27.06
N ALA A 72 12.65 -9.79 -28.26
CA ALA A 72 11.61 -10.80 -28.45
C ALA A 72 12.24 -12.16 -28.75
N VAL A 73 11.80 -13.19 -28.05
CA VAL A 73 12.23 -14.57 -28.20
C VAL A 73 11.02 -15.49 -28.25
N HIS A 74 11.11 -16.55 -29.05
CA HIS A 74 9.97 -17.43 -29.33
C HIS A 74 10.34 -18.90 -29.17
N ASP A 75 9.36 -19.70 -28.77
CA ASP A 75 9.44 -21.17 -28.68
C ASP A 75 10.70 -21.67 -27.96
N LEU A 76 10.96 -21.13 -26.76
CA LEU A 76 12.18 -21.43 -26.01
C LEU A 76 12.09 -22.78 -25.30
N ASP A 77 13.07 -23.65 -25.57
CA ASP A 77 13.37 -24.79 -24.71
C ASP A 77 13.87 -24.32 -23.32
N ARG A 78 13.86 -25.20 -22.33
CA ARG A 78 14.21 -24.84 -20.95
C ARG A 78 15.59 -24.21 -20.85
N ALA A 79 16.58 -24.79 -21.53
CA ALA A 79 17.96 -24.30 -21.48
C ALA A 79 18.09 -22.90 -22.09
N SER A 80 17.35 -22.63 -23.16
CA SER A 80 17.32 -21.35 -23.86
C SER A 80 16.54 -20.31 -23.08
N MET A 81 15.47 -20.69 -22.38
CA MET A 81 14.73 -19.79 -21.50
C MET A 81 15.59 -19.36 -20.30
N VAL A 82 16.32 -20.28 -19.68
CA VAL A 82 17.28 -19.94 -18.60
C VAL A 82 18.38 -19.00 -19.12
N ARG A 83 18.92 -19.25 -20.32
CA ARG A 83 19.91 -18.36 -20.95
C ARG A 83 19.32 -16.97 -21.21
N ALA A 84 18.13 -16.89 -21.80
CA ALA A 84 17.46 -15.62 -22.10
C ALA A 84 17.21 -14.80 -20.82
N LEU A 85 16.77 -15.43 -19.73
CA LEU A 85 16.58 -14.76 -18.44
C LEU A 85 17.91 -14.27 -17.85
N ARG A 86 18.98 -15.06 -17.95
CA ARG A 86 20.32 -14.64 -17.48
C ARG A 86 20.89 -13.49 -18.31
N ASP A 87 20.78 -13.57 -19.63
CA ASP A 87 21.30 -12.53 -20.52
C ASP A 87 20.47 -11.23 -20.36
N PHE A 88 19.18 -11.36 -20.00
CA PHE A 88 18.35 -10.22 -19.63
C PHE A 88 18.66 -9.66 -18.24
N GLU A 89 19.05 -10.49 -17.27
CA GLU A 89 19.57 -10.05 -15.96
C GLU A 89 20.75 -9.08 -16.13
N ASP A 90 21.70 -9.42 -17.00
CA ASP A 90 22.82 -8.54 -17.37
C ASP A 90 22.35 -7.26 -18.08
N THR A 91 21.29 -7.36 -18.89
CA THR A 91 20.71 -6.22 -19.62
C THR A 91 19.96 -5.25 -18.68
N ALA A 92 19.24 -5.81 -17.69
CA ALA A 92 18.46 -5.09 -16.69
C ALA A 92 19.32 -4.44 -15.61
N ALA A 93 20.55 -4.91 -15.40
CA ALA A 93 21.50 -4.29 -14.49
C ALA A 93 21.71 -2.80 -14.82
N GLY A 94 21.36 -1.94 -13.87
CA GLY A 94 21.47 -0.48 -13.99
C GLY A 94 20.42 0.16 -14.91
N ALA A 95 19.38 -0.57 -15.32
CA ALA A 95 18.23 0.01 -16.00
C ALA A 95 17.31 0.75 -15.00
N ASP A 96 16.62 1.78 -15.45
CA ASP A 96 15.56 2.44 -14.69
C ASP A 96 14.28 1.61 -14.70
N VAL A 97 13.94 1.06 -15.87
CA VAL A 97 12.76 0.21 -16.07
C VAL A 97 13.19 -1.09 -16.71
N ALA A 98 12.80 -2.21 -16.11
CA ALA A 98 12.93 -3.52 -16.74
C ALA A 98 11.57 -4.24 -16.74
N ILE A 99 11.21 -4.78 -17.89
CA ILE A 99 9.94 -5.48 -18.10
C ILE A 99 10.19 -6.89 -18.63
N ILE A 100 9.52 -7.89 -18.07
CA ILE A 100 9.39 -9.21 -18.69
C ILE A 100 7.93 -9.44 -19.04
N TYR A 101 7.65 -9.69 -20.32
CA TYR A 101 6.34 -10.11 -20.79
C TYR A 101 6.44 -11.57 -21.25
N TYR A 102 5.57 -12.43 -20.72
CA TYR A 102 5.51 -13.85 -21.08
C TYR A 102 4.11 -14.18 -21.59
N SER A 103 4.03 -14.72 -22.81
CA SER A 103 2.84 -15.33 -23.39
C SER A 103 3.10 -16.80 -23.68
N GLY A 104 2.28 -17.69 -23.10
CA GLY A 104 2.49 -19.13 -23.15
C GLY A 104 1.77 -19.88 -22.03
N HIS A 105 2.01 -21.19 -21.88
CA HIS A 105 1.43 -21.97 -20.79
C HIS A 105 2.13 -21.65 -19.45
N GLY A 106 1.35 -21.61 -18.38
CA GLY A 106 1.84 -21.49 -17.01
C GLY A 106 1.08 -22.38 -16.03
N MET A 107 1.74 -22.83 -14.96
CA MET A 107 1.15 -23.73 -13.97
C MET A 107 1.56 -23.36 -12.54
N GLU A 108 0.88 -23.93 -11.54
CA GLU A 108 1.08 -23.70 -10.11
C GLU A 108 1.04 -25.04 -9.47
N MET A 109 1.93 -25.16 -8.53
CA MET A 109 2.08 -26.33 -7.72
C MET A 109 2.55 -25.85 -6.36
N ASN A 110 1.81 -26.22 -5.30
CA ASN A 110 2.14 -25.91 -3.91
C ASN A 110 2.26 -24.40 -3.60
N GLY A 111 1.48 -23.55 -4.27
CA GLY A 111 1.50 -22.10 -4.08
C GLY A 111 2.59 -21.37 -4.86
N GLU A 112 3.41 -22.08 -5.63
CA GLU A 112 4.44 -21.50 -6.50
C GLU A 112 3.99 -21.51 -7.96
N ASN A 113 4.34 -20.44 -8.70
CA ASN A 113 4.02 -20.29 -10.12
C ASN A 113 5.20 -20.69 -10.99
N PHE A 114 4.91 -21.40 -12.09
CA PHE A 114 5.89 -21.89 -13.05
C PHE A 114 5.47 -21.51 -14.48
N LEU A 115 6.44 -21.10 -15.28
CA LEU A 115 6.31 -20.89 -16.72
C LEU A 115 6.82 -22.13 -17.45
N LEU A 116 6.15 -22.49 -18.55
CA LEU A 116 6.40 -23.74 -19.27
C LEU A 116 7.21 -23.49 -20.57
N PRO A 117 8.45 -24.01 -20.65
CA PRO A 117 9.20 -24.11 -21.91
C PRO A 117 8.52 -25.02 -22.94
N VAL A 118 8.87 -24.91 -24.22
CA VAL A 118 8.21 -25.70 -25.28
C VAL A 118 8.56 -27.19 -25.27
N ASP A 119 9.71 -27.56 -24.74
CA ASP A 119 10.22 -28.94 -24.61
C ASP A 119 9.73 -29.65 -23.33
N VAL A 120 8.92 -28.98 -22.52
CA VAL A 120 8.45 -29.52 -21.24
C VAL A 120 7.62 -30.79 -21.45
N SER A 121 7.90 -31.85 -20.69
CA SER A 121 7.23 -33.16 -20.81
C SER A 121 6.90 -33.72 -19.42
N LEU A 122 5.93 -33.10 -18.75
CA LEU A 122 5.58 -33.45 -17.38
C LEU A 122 4.80 -34.77 -17.29
N LYS A 123 5.35 -35.77 -16.59
CA LYS A 123 4.72 -37.07 -16.30
C LYS A 123 4.38 -37.24 -14.82
N THR A 124 5.07 -36.53 -13.94
CA THR A 124 4.88 -36.51 -12.48
C THR A 124 4.98 -35.09 -11.93
N ASP A 125 4.54 -34.91 -10.68
CA ASP A 125 4.66 -33.64 -9.97
C ASP A 125 6.12 -33.22 -9.70
N LYS A 126 7.08 -34.16 -9.69
CA LYS A 126 8.50 -33.84 -9.53
C LYS A 126 9.10 -33.21 -10.79
N ASP A 127 8.61 -33.62 -11.95
CA ASP A 127 9.09 -33.14 -13.24
C ASP A 127 8.83 -31.62 -13.38
N VAL A 128 7.88 -31.05 -12.64
CA VAL A 128 7.59 -29.61 -12.65
C VAL A 128 8.78 -28.81 -12.12
N GLU A 129 9.40 -29.23 -11.02
CA GLU A 129 10.57 -28.56 -10.43
C GLU A 129 11.81 -28.70 -11.34
N ASP A 130 11.93 -29.85 -12.02
CA ASP A 130 13.08 -30.16 -12.86
C ASP A 130 12.98 -29.55 -14.28
N GLU A 131 11.78 -29.47 -14.86
CA GLU A 131 11.56 -29.13 -16.27
C GLU A 131 10.92 -27.75 -16.51
N ALA A 132 10.20 -27.18 -15.54
CA ALA A 132 9.61 -25.84 -15.67
C ALA A 132 10.54 -24.72 -15.16
N ILE A 133 10.13 -23.46 -15.37
CA ILE A 133 10.84 -22.29 -14.86
C ILE A 133 10.01 -21.63 -13.75
N PRO A 134 10.49 -21.60 -12.50
CA PRO A 134 9.74 -20.97 -11.42
C PRO A 134 9.74 -19.44 -11.58
N LEU A 135 8.64 -18.81 -11.18
CA LEU A 135 8.43 -17.36 -11.33
C LEU A 135 9.44 -16.54 -10.53
N ASP A 136 9.94 -17.05 -9.40
CA ASP A 136 11.00 -16.41 -8.62
C ASP A 136 12.27 -16.20 -9.46
N ARG A 137 12.64 -17.16 -10.33
CA ARG A 137 13.79 -17.04 -11.22
C ARG A 137 13.57 -15.93 -12.26
N VAL A 138 12.34 -15.75 -12.72
CA VAL A 138 11.97 -14.66 -13.63
C VAL A 138 12.07 -13.32 -12.92
N GLN A 139 11.56 -13.21 -11.69
CA GLN A 139 11.64 -11.99 -10.88
C GLN A 139 13.09 -11.59 -10.59
N ARG A 140 13.95 -12.55 -10.25
CA ARG A 140 15.39 -12.31 -10.03
C ARG A 140 16.08 -11.66 -11.22
N SER A 141 15.69 -12.01 -12.45
CA SER A 141 16.28 -11.40 -13.65
C SER A 141 15.94 -9.91 -13.85
N LEU A 142 15.06 -9.35 -13.02
CA LEU A 142 14.71 -7.92 -13.01
C LEU A 142 15.39 -7.14 -11.87
N GLU A 143 16.06 -7.82 -10.92
CA GLU A 143 16.50 -7.21 -9.67
C GLU A 143 17.48 -6.05 -9.85
N GLY A 144 18.28 -6.08 -10.91
CA GLY A 144 19.24 -5.05 -11.27
C GLY A 144 18.62 -3.71 -11.72
N ALA A 145 17.31 -3.66 -11.96
CA ALA A 145 16.60 -2.42 -12.30
C ALA A 145 16.28 -1.59 -11.06
N THR A 146 16.30 -0.27 -11.21
CA THR A 146 16.36 0.68 -10.08
C THR A 146 15.05 1.43 -9.79
N ARG A 147 14.07 1.40 -10.70
CA ARG A 147 12.84 2.22 -10.57
C ARG A 147 11.54 1.47 -10.83
N LEU A 148 11.49 0.58 -11.81
CA LEU A 148 10.34 -0.29 -12.07
C LEU A 148 10.81 -1.66 -12.52
N LYS A 149 10.32 -2.68 -11.82
CA LYS A 149 10.41 -4.09 -12.20
C LYS A 149 8.98 -4.54 -12.52
N LEU A 150 8.70 -4.92 -13.76
CA LEU A 150 7.35 -5.33 -14.14
C LEU A 150 7.40 -6.70 -14.82
N VAL A 151 6.75 -7.67 -14.21
CA VAL A 151 6.49 -8.98 -14.82
C VAL A 151 5.04 -8.99 -15.30
N ILE A 152 4.81 -9.30 -16.57
CA ILE A 152 3.49 -9.41 -17.18
C ILE A 152 3.33 -10.85 -17.67
N LEU A 153 2.35 -11.56 -17.12
CA LEU A 153 2.06 -12.95 -17.41
C LEU A 153 0.76 -13.03 -18.20
N ASP A 154 0.89 -13.09 -19.52
CA ASP A 154 -0.18 -13.44 -20.46
C ASP A 154 -0.28 -14.96 -20.63
N ALA A 155 -0.38 -15.64 -19.48
CA ALA A 155 -0.38 -17.10 -19.42
C ALA A 155 -1.74 -17.63 -18.99
N CYS A 156 -2.30 -18.51 -19.82
CA CYS A 156 -3.58 -19.17 -19.58
C CYS A 156 -3.38 -20.54 -18.91
N ARG A 157 -4.42 -20.95 -18.16
CA ARG A 157 -4.44 -22.07 -17.20
C ARG A 157 -5.47 -23.13 -17.55
N ASN A 158 -5.16 -23.95 -18.55
CA ASN A 158 -5.40 -25.38 -18.39
C ASN A 158 -4.01 -25.96 -18.22
N ASN A 159 -3.69 -26.59 -17.09
CA ASN A 159 -2.46 -27.37 -17.06
C ASN A 159 -2.63 -28.45 -18.15
N PRO A 160 -1.91 -28.36 -19.28
CA PRO A 160 -2.15 -29.27 -20.39
C PRO A 160 -1.81 -30.72 -20.02
N PHE A 161 -1.13 -30.91 -18.89
CA PHE A 161 -0.73 -32.19 -18.33
C PHE A 161 -1.64 -32.68 -17.18
N GLU A 162 -2.73 -31.97 -16.86
CA GLU A 162 -3.63 -32.32 -15.73
C GLU A 162 -4.23 -33.73 -15.87
N GLN A 163 -4.47 -34.18 -17.10
CA GLN A 163 -5.04 -35.50 -17.40
C GLN A 163 -3.98 -36.60 -17.60
N SER A 164 -2.72 -36.24 -17.85
CA SER A 164 -1.64 -37.19 -18.21
C SER A 164 -0.62 -37.42 -17.09
N MET A 165 -0.50 -36.53 -16.11
CA MET A 165 0.46 -36.68 -15.00
C MET A 165 -0.05 -37.62 -13.92
N SER A 166 0.84 -38.51 -13.47
CA SER A 166 0.62 -39.35 -12.28
C SER A 166 1.09 -38.64 -11.01
N ARG A 167 0.28 -38.70 -9.95
CA ARG A 167 0.59 -38.08 -8.65
C ARG A 167 1.44 -39.01 -7.80
N SER A 168 2.60 -38.55 -7.34
CA SER A 168 3.47 -39.36 -6.47
C SER A 168 2.96 -39.45 -5.01
N ILE A 169 2.13 -38.50 -4.56
CA ILE A 169 1.56 -38.43 -3.19
C ILE A 169 0.11 -37.91 -3.27
N SER A 170 -0.84 -38.54 -2.56
CA SER A 170 -2.29 -38.27 -2.65
C SER A 170 -2.78 -36.93 -2.05
N THR A 171 -1.90 -36.15 -1.42
CA THR A 171 -2.24 -34.90 -0.71
C THR A 171 -1.84 -33.61 -1.44
N ARG A 172 -1.16 -33.68 -2.59
CA ARG A 172 -0.74 -32.50 -3.36
C ARG A 172 -1.85 -32.04 -4.29
N ALA A 173 -2.35 -30.81 -4.07
CA ALA A 173 -3.37 -30.19 -4.91
C ALA A 173 -2.68 -29.41 -6.04
N VAL A 174 -2.99 -29.76 -7.29
CA VAL A 174 -2.73 -28.90 -8.45
C VAL A 174 -3.98 -28.04 -8.61
N SER A 175 -3.85 -26.71 -8.48
CA SER A 175 -5.01 -25.81 -8.54
C SER A 175 -5.21 -25.19 -9.93
N ARG A 176 -6.45 -24.76 -10.23
CA ARG A 176 -6.76 -23.97 -11.42
C ARG A 176 -6.35 -22.51 -11.19
N GLY A 177 -5.47 -21.97 -12.04
CA GLY A 177 -5.01 -20.58 -11.98
C GLY A 177 -3.65 -20.38 -11.30
N LEU A 178 -2.94 -19.28 -11.61
CA LEU A 178 -1.70 -18.89 -10.93
C LEU A 178 -1.97 -18.51 -9.48
N ALA A 179 -1.11 -18.97 -8.56
CA ALA A 179 -1.15 -18.60 -7.16
C ALA A 179 -0.93 -17.10 -7.01
N ARG A 180 -1.50 -16.56 -5.93
CA ARG A 180 -1.20 -15.22 -5.45
C ARG A 180 0.30 -15.09 -5.22
N VAL A 181 0.88 -14.01 -5.71
CA VAL A 181 2.29 -13.66 -5.50
C VAL A 181 2.33 -12.40 -4.65
N GLU A 182 3.08 -12.42 -3.55
CA GLU A 182 3.39 -11.21 -2.79
C GLU A 182 4.83 -10.80 -3.15
N PRO A 183 5.03 -9.72 -3.93
CA PRO A 183 6.36 -9.31 -4.36
C PRO A 183 7.23 -8.90 -3.17
N GLU A 184 8.47 -9.39 -3.14
CA GLU A 184 9.41 -9.15 -2.03
C GLU A 184 10.05 -7.74 -2.07
N SER A 185 9.85 -6.98 -3.16
CA SER A 185 10.41 -5.63 -3.33
C SER A 185 9.36 -4.58 -3.66
N ALA A 186 9.54 -3.37 -3.12
CA ALA A 186 8.58 -2.26 -3.19
C ALA A 186 8.41 -1.61 -4.58
N ASP A 187 9.20 -2.04 -5.57
CA ASP A 187 9.21 -1.53 -6.95
C ASP A 187 8.91 -2.63 -7.99
N LEU A 188 8.45 -3.80 -7.53
CA LEU A 188 8.07 -4.94 -8.36
C LEU A 188 6.54 -5.05 -8.48
N LEU A 189 6.07 -5.00 -9.72
CA LEU A 189 4.70 -5.33 -10.09
C LEU A 189 4.67 -6.65 -10.86
N VAL A 190 3.70 -7.50 -10.53
CA VAL A 190 3.41 -8.72 -11.29
C VAL A 190 1.96 -8.65 -11.77
N ALA A 191 1.77 -8.42 -13.06
CA ALA A 191 0.48 -8.33 -13.72
C ALA A 191 0.11 -9.68 -14.36
N PHE A 192 -1.04 -10.20 -14.00
CA PHE A 192 -1.60 -11.46 -14.49
C PHE A 192 -2.75 -11.17 -15.44
N ALA A 193 -2.80 -11.89 -16.57
CA ALA A 193 -3.92 -11.84 -17.51
C ALA A 193 -5.26 -12.30 -16.91
N SER A 194 -5.21 -13.12 -15.85
CA SER A 194 -6.38 -13.63 -15.14
C SER A 194 -6.07 -13.83 -13.65
N LYS A 195 -6.98 -13.43 -12.76
CA LYS A 195 -6.90 -13.73 -11.32
C LYS A 195 -7.03 -15.23 -11.04
N ALA A 196 -6.58 -15.65 -9.85
CA ALA A 196 -6.76 -17.03 -9.38
C ALA A 196 -8.23 -17.47 -9.52
N GLY A 197 -8.45 -18.63 -10.15
CA GLY A 197 -9.79 -19.19 -10.41
C GLY A 197 -10.48 -18.72 -11.70
N THR A 198 -9.89 -17.81 -12.48
CA THR A 198 -10.35 -17.45 -13.84
C THR A 198 -9.34 -17.88 -14.89
N VAL A 199 -9.77 -18.04 -16.15
CA VAL A 199 -8.92 -18.51 -17.24
C VAL A 199 -8.65 -17.33 -18.17
N ALA A 200 -7.39 -17.02 -18.43
CA ALA A 200 -7.05 -16.08 -19.49
C ALA A 200 -7.47 -16.66 -20.85
N MET A 201 -8.09 -15.84 -21.69
CA MET A 201 -8.58 -16.24 -22.99
C MET A 201 -7.55 -15.88 -24.05
N ASP A 202 -7.28 -16.80 -24.96
CA ASP A 202 -6.49 -16.49 -26.17
C ASP A 202 -7.28 -15.57 -27.11
N GLY A 203 -8.61 -15.56 -27.00
CA GLY A 203 -9.53 -14.81 -27.86
C GLY A 203 -9.77 -15.47 -29.23
N GLU A 204 -10.76 -14.99 -29.98
CA GLU A 204 -11.02 -15.40 -31.37
C GLU A 204 -10.35 -14.48 -32.41
N GLY A 205 -9.68 -13.42 -31.93
CA GLY A 205 -9.01 -12.41 -32.74
C GLY A 205 -7.53 -12.73 -33.01
N LYS A 206 -6.83 -11.77 -33.63
CA LYS A 206 -5.39 -11.88 -33.95
C LYS A 206 -4.48 -11.91 -32.71
N ASN A 207 -4.92 -11.27 -31.61
CA ASN A 207 -4.17 -11.13 -30.36
C ASN A 207 -5.09 -11.47 -29.19
N SER A 208 -4.51 -11.81 -28.04
CA SER A 208 -5.27 -12.01 -26.81
C SER A 208 -5.99 -10.73 -26.36
N PRO A 209 -7.15 -10.82 -25.69
CA PRO A 209 -7.83 -9.65 -25.13
C PRO A 209 -6.93 -8.87 -24.16
N PHE A 210 -6.05 -9.57 -23.43
CA PHE A 210 -5.12 -8.95 -22.49
C PHE A 210 -3.98 -8.20 -23.20
N ALA A 211 -3.31 -8.82 -24.16
CA ALA A 211 -2.30 -8.15 -24.99
C ALA A 211 -2.88 -6.95 -25.75
N THR A 212 -4.10 -7.09 -26.28
CA THR A 212 -4.82 -6.01 -26.95
C THR A 212 -5.04 -4.83 -26.01
N ALA A 213 -5.55 -5.07 -24.80
CA ALA A 213 -5.77 -4.01 -23.81
C ALA A 213 -4.45 -3.40 -23.30
N LEU A 214 -3.42 -4.21 -23.05
CA LEU A 214 -2.09 -3.74 -22.66
C LEU A 214 -1.49 -2.79 -23.70
N SER A 215 -1.53 -3.15 -24.98
CA SER A 215 -1.01 -2.31 -26.07
C SER A 215 -1.68 -0.94 -26.15
N LYS A 216 -2.95 -0.84 -25.74
CA LYS A 216 -3.73 0.40 -25.77
C LYS A 216 -3.39 1.36 -24.63
N TYR A 217 -3.17 0.84 -23.42
CA TYR A 217 -3.09 1.67 -22.21
C TYR A 217 -1.72 1.68 -21.54
N LEU A 218 -0.94 0.59 -21.61
CA LEU A 218 0.30 0.44 -20.85
C LEU A 218 1.35 1.48 -21.26
N THR A 219 1.37 1.84 -22.54
CA THR A 219 2.24 2.85 -23.14
C THR A 219 1.49 4.13 -23.53
N GLU A 220 0.30 4.36 -22.95
CA GLU A 220 -0.47 5.60 -23.14
C GLU A 220 0.33 6.79 -22.57
N PRO A 221 0.63 7.82 -23.38
CA PRO A 221 1.39 8.98 -22.93
C PRO A 221 0.78 9.66 -21.70
N GLY A 222 1.60 9.92 -20.67
CA GLY A 222 1.17 10.63 -19.46
C GLY A 222 0.25 9.85 -18.53
N VAL A 223 0.08 8.54 -18.73
CA VAL A 223 -0.69 7.66 -17.83
C VAL A 223 0.24 6.85 -16.94
N ASP A 224 0.02 6.95 -15.62
CA ASP A 224 0.75 6.14 -14.63
C ASP A 224 0.48 4.66 -14.85
N VAL A 225 1.52 3.83 -14.71
CA VAL A 225 1.44 2.38 -14.95
C VAL A 225 0.33 1.68 -14.15
N ARG A 226 -0.02 2.13 -12.94
CA ARG A 226 -1.13 1.53 -12.17
C ARG A 226 -2.50 1.92 -12.72
N ILE A 227 -2.65 3.16 -13.17
CA ILE A 227 -3.87 3.63 -13.84
C ILE A 227 -4.04 2.88 -15.16
N ALA A 228 -2.95 2.71 -15.92
CA ALA A 228 -2.94 1.95 -17.15
C ALA A 228 -3.38 0.49 -16.91
N LEU A 229 -2.80 -0.20 -15.91
CA LEU A 229 -3.17 -1.57 -15.58
C LEU A 229 -4.63 -1.68 -15.05
N GLY A 230 -5.14 -0.65 -14.38
CA GLY A 230 -6.57 -0.54 -14.03
C GLY A 230 -7.47 -0.47 -15.26
N LYS A 231 -7.14 0.40 -16.24
CA LYS A 231 -7.85 0.49 -17.52
C LYS A 231 -7.77 -0.83 -18.32
N VAL A 232 -6.62 -1.50 -18.30
CA VAL A 232 -6.44 -2.82 -18.93
C VAL A 232 -7.42 -3.83 -18.34
N ARG A 233 -7.53 -3.90 -17.01
CA ARG A 233 -8.50 -4.78 -16.35
C ARG A 233 -9.92 -4.48 -16.83
N ASP A 234 -10.33 -3.22 -16.78
CA ASP A 234 -11.70 -2.83 -17.12
C ASP A 234 -12.06 -3.15 -18.59
N ASP A 235 -11.11 -2.98 -19.52
CA ASP A 235 -11.28 -3.28 -20.95
C ASP A 235 -11.32 -4.79 -21.21
N VAL A 236 -10.45 -5.60 -20.57
CA VAL A 236 -10.46 -7.06 -20.71
C VAL A 236 -11.74 -7.65 -20.14
N VAL A 237 -12.17 -7.20 -18.95
CA VAL A 237 -13.43 -7.62 -18.34
C VAL A 237 -14.61 -7.30 -19.26
N THR A 238 -14.58 -6.15 -19.94
CA THR A 238 -15.60 -5.77 -20.91
C THR A 238 -15.54 -6.63 -22.19
N ALA A 239 -14.36 -6.78 -22.78
CA ALA A 239 -14.15 -7.47 -24.05
C ALA A 239 -14.42 -8.98 -23.98
N THR A 240 -14.15 -9.58 -22.83
CA THR A 240 -14.37 -11.03 -22.59
C THR A 240 -15.73 -11.32 -21.97
N ASN A 241 -16.62 -10.32 -21.89
CA ASN A 241 -17.89 -10.45 -21.18
C ASN A 241 -17.71 -11.05 -19.76
N ARG A 242 -16.61 -10.65 -19.11
CA ARG A 242 -16.18 -11.02 -17.75
C ARG A 242 -15.77 -12.47 -17.55
N GLU A 243 -15.45 -13.19 -18.63
CA GLU A 243 -14.85 -14.53 -18.56
C GLU A 243 -13.37 -14.49 -18.13
N GLN A 244 -12.72 -13.34 -18.28
CA GLN A 244 -11.35 -13.08 -17.86
C GLN A 244 -11.26 -11.77 -17.05
N GLU A 245 -10.53 -11.81 -15.94
CA GLU A 245 -10.27 -10.62 -15.12
C GLU A 245 -8.77 -10.51 -14.77
N PRO A 246 -8.05 -9.56 -15.37
CA PRO A 246 -6.66 -9.29 -15.02
C PRO A 246 -6.48 -8.82 -13.57
N PHE A 247 -5.34 -9.15 -12.99
CA PHE A 247 -5.02 -8.76 -11.61
C PHE A 247 -3.54 -8.37 -11.50
N VAL A 248 -3.20 -7.48 -10.57
CA VAL A 248 -1.82 -7.03 -10.34
C VAL A 248 -1.46 -7.16 -8.87
N TYR A 249 -0.33 -7.79 -8.58
CA TYR A 249 0.27 -7.83 -7.25
C TYR A 249 1.50 -6.92 -7.18
N GLY A 250 1.78 -6.38 -6.00
CA GLY A 250 2.92 -5.50 -5.73
C GLY A 250 2.54 -4.05 -5.44
N SER A 251 3.56 -3.24 -5.21
CA SER A 251 3.44 -1.80 -4.95
C SER A 251 4.55 -1.06 -5.71
N LEU A 252 4.46 0.27 -5.76
CA LEU A 252 5.48 1.17 -6.31
C LEU A 252 5.88 2.27 -5.32
N GLY A 253 5.66 2.04 -4.03
CA GLY A 253 6.05 2.99 -2.96
C GLY A 253 5.50 4.42 -3.10
N GLY A 254 4.47 4.64 -3.92
CA GLY A 254 3.89 5.98 -4.20
C GLY A 254 4.46 6.70 -5.44
N ALA A 255 5.51 6.21 -6.09
CA ALA A 255 6.10 6.84 -7.28
C ALA A 255 5.14 6.79 -8.49
N GLN A 256 5.08 7.88 -9.28
CA GLN A 256 4.39 7.89 -10.58
C GLN A 256 5.34 7.43 -11.68
N ILE A 257 4.97 6.42 -12.47
CA ILE A 257 5.82 5.84 -13.51
C ILE A 257 5.09 5.82 -14.85
N PHE A 258 5.68 6.49 -15.84
CA PHE A 258 5.18 6.56 -17.22
C PHE A 258 6.09 5.73 -18.14
N LEU A 259 5.51 4.85 -18.96
CA LEU A 259 6.28 3.95 -19.81
C LEU A 259 6.60 4.52 -21.20
N ASN A 260 5.82 5.50 -21.70
CA ASN A 260 6.05 6.16 -22.98
C ASN A 260 6.68 7.55 -22.81
N ILE A 261 7.89 7.73 -23.35
CA ILE A 261 8.62 9.01 -23.31
C ILE A 261 8.90 9.60 -24.71
N LYS A 262 8.65 8.85 -25.79
CA LYS A 262 9.00 9.26 -27.18
C LYS A 262 8.19 10.49 -27.63
N GLU A 263 6.95 10.64 -27.18
CA GLU A 263 6.15 11.85 -27.42
C GLU A 263 6.44 13.00 -26.43
N VAL A 264 7.35 12.78 -25.48
CA VAL A 264 7.66 13.74 -24.42
C VAL A 264 9.11 14.23 -24.48
N ASN A 265 9.95 13.62 -25.33
CA ASN A 265 11.26 14.13 -25.68
C ASN A 265 11.12 15.18 -26.79
N ILE A 266 11.09 16.47 -26.42
CA ILE A 266 11.03 17.59 -27.38
C ILE A 266 12.46 18.09 -27.63
N ASN A 267 12.88 18.14 -28.89
CA ASN A 267 14.14 18.79 -29.29
C ASN A 267 13.98 20.30 -29.33
N ILE A 268 14.54 21.01 -28.36
CA ILE A 268 14.53 22.47 -28.32
C ILE A 268 15.82 22.98 -28.95
N THR A 269 15.70 23.80 -30.01
CA THR A 269 16.87 24.45 -30.64
C THR A 269 16.90 25.93 -30.27
N ASN A 270 17.98 26.34 -29.60
CA ASN A 270 18.24 27.75 -29.26
C ASN A 270 19.63 28.14 -29.75
N ASN A 271 19.71 29.21 -30.55
CA ASN A 271 20.96 29.77 -31.10
C ASN A 271 21.90 28.72 -31.73
N GLY A 272 21.34 27.75 -32.45
CA GLY A 272 22.11 26.72 -33.18
C GLY A 272 22.51 25.49 -32.37
N ASN A 273 22.16 25.40 -31.08
CA ASN A 273 22.33 24.18 -30.28
C ASN A 273 20.98 23.55 -29.96
N THR A 274 20.85 22.25 -30.20
CA THR A 274 19.67 21.43 -29.91
C THR A 274 19.91 20.62 -28.64
N GLN A 275 18.98 20.71 -27.68
CA GLN A 275 19.01 19.93 -26.43
C GLN A 275 17.76 19.05 -26.33
N GLU A 276 17.98 17.78 -25.98
CA GLU A 276 16.94 16.77 -25.78
C GLU A 276 16.56 16.73 -24.30
N ILE A 277 15.28 16.94 -23.97
CA ILE A 277 14.77 16.95 -22.58
C ILE A 277 13.74 15.83 -22.43
N SER A 278 13.99 14.90 -21.51
CA SER A 278 13.03 13.85 -21.13
C SER A 278 12.16 14.33 -19.96
N PRO A 279 10.84 14.06 -19.94
CA PRO A 279 9.96 14.45 -18.82
C PRO A 279 10.27 13.75 -17.50
N ASN A 280 11.07 12.68 -17.55
CA ASN A 280 11.56 12.00 -16.35
C ASN A 280 12.76 12.73 -15.73
N GLY A 281 13.23 13.82 -16.35
CA GLY A 281 14.11 14.83 -15.77
C GLY A 281 13.34 16.15 -15.57
N GLN A 282 13.34 16.68 -14.35
CA GLN A 282 12.56 17.86 -13.93
C GLN A 282 12.78 19.08 -14.86
N SER A 283 11.79 19.41 -15.70
CA SER A 283 11.74 20.72 -16.37
C SER A 283 11.13 21.76 -15.43
N ALA A 284 11.50 23.03 -15.56
CA ALA A 284 10.93 24.10 -14.74
C ALA A 284 9.41 24.25 -14.98
N ALA A 285 8.93 23.98 -16.19
CA ALA A 285 7.50 23.94 -16.51
C ALA A 285 6.82 22.73 -15.84
N ALA A 286 7.47 21.57 -15.77
CA ALA A 286 6.98 20.40 -15.06
C ALA A 286 6.90 20.63 -13.55
N ALA A 287 7.95 21.18 -12.95
CA ALA A 287 7.98 21.52 -11.52
C ALA A 287 6.94 22.60 -11.19
N ASP A 288 6.87 23.67 -11.98
CA ASP A 288 5.86 24.73 -11.80
C ASP A 288 4.45 24.20 -12.03
N TRP A 289 4.24 23.29 -13.00
CA TRP A 289 2.94 22.65 -13.25
C TRP A 289 2.52 21.75 -12.10
N GLN A 290 3.42 20.90 -11.58
CA GLN A 290 3.15 20.05 -10.40
C GLN A 290 2.67 20.88 -9.21
N ASN A 291 3.19 22.10 -9.05
CA ASN A 291 2.80 23.00 -7.97
C ASN A 291 1.43 23.65 -8.17
N ILE A 292 0.90 23.72 -9.40
CA ILE A 292 -0.36 24.41 -9.71
C ILE A 292 -1.46 23.50 -10.30
N ARG A 293 -1.13 22.27 -10.71
CA ARG A 293 -2.03 21.35 -11.45
C ARG A 293 -3.23 20.85 -10.65
N ASP A 294 -3.19 20.99 -9.34
CA ASP A 294 -4.31 20.65 -8.45
C ASP A 294 -4.98 21.90 -7.83
N LEU A 295 -4.44 23.11 -8.10
CA LEU A 295 -4.97 24.39 -7.60
C LEU A 295 -6.09 24.95 -8.48
N ALA A 296 -7.18 25.45 -7.88
CA ALA A 296 -8.28 26.10 -8.59
C ALA A 296 -8.04 27.62 -8.82
N ASP A 297 -6.86 27.99 -9.32
CA ASP A 297 -6.40 29.38 -9.41
C ASP A 297 -6.12 29.77 -10.88
N LYS A 298 -7.04 30.54 -11.47
CA LYS A 298 -6.97 30.94 -12.89
C LYS A 298 -5.81 31.87 -13.17
N ASP A 299 -5.55 32.83 -12.29
CA ASP A 299 -4.47 33.81 -12.48
C ASP A 299 -3.11 33.13 -12.45
N LEU A 300 -2.91 32.14 -11.56
CA LEU A 300 -1.69 31.34 -11.55
C LEU A 300 -1.55 30.45 -12.80
N ILE A 301 -2.65 29.94 -13.35
CA ILE A 301 -2.64 29.15 -14.58
C ILE A 301 -2.39 30.04 -15.80
N GLU A 302 -2.90 31.27 -15.82
CA GLU A 302 -2.62 32.28 -16.84
C GLU A 302 -1.19 32.82 -16.75
N VAL A 303 -0.66 33.04 -15.55
CA VAL A 303 0.75 33.39 -15.31
C VAL A 303 1.67 32.24 -15.70
N PHE A 304 1.26 31.01 -15.43
CA PHE A 304 1.95 29.82 -15.91
C PHE A 304 1.92 29.74 -17.44
N LEU A 305 0.79 30.05 -18.10
CA LEU A 305 0.69 30.16 -19.55
C LEU A 305 1.53 31.32 -20.11
N ALA A 306 1.65 32.44 -19.40
CA ALA A 306 2.51 33.55 -19.82
C ALA A 306 4.00 33.21 -19.68
N LYS A 307 4.36 32.42 -18.65
CA LYS A 307 5.74 32.03 -18.34
C LYS A 307 6.22 30.82 -19.15
N HIS A 308 5.33 29.84 -19.36
CA HIS A 308 5.64 28.53 -19.94
C HIS A 308 4.77 28.20 -21.16
N GLY A 309 3.92 29.10 -21.66
CA GLY A 309 3.02 28.83 -22.81
C GLY A 309 3.70 28.74 -24.18
N ALA A 310 5.03 28.80 -24.23
CA ALA A 310 5.83 28.36 -25.37
C ALA A 310 6.07 26.84 -25.35
N ASP A 311 5.88 26.18 -24.21
CA ASP A 311 5.90 24.72 -24.05
C ASP A 311 4.53 24.15 -24.44
N PRO A 312 4.43 23.43 -25.57
CA PRO A 312 3.14 23.03 -26.14
C PRO A 312 2.37 22.03 -25.26
N VAL A 313 3.06 21.22 -24.45
CA VAL A 313 2.44 20.21 -23.58
C VAL A 313 1.80 20.89 -22.37
N TYR A 314 2.56 21.74 -21.69
CA TYR A 314 2.09 22.44 -20.50
C TYR A 314 1.11 23.56 -20.83
N LYS A 315 1.22 24.17 -22.01
CA LYS A 315 0.21 25.09 -22.54
C LYS A 315 -1.16 24.41 -22.68
N MET A 316 -1.20 23.25 -23.33
CA MET A 316 -2.44 22.50 -23.55
C MET A 316 -3.09 22.06 -22.21
N LEU A 317 -2.27 21.58 -21.25
CA LEU A 317 -2.76 21.21 -19.92
C LEU A 317 -3.31 22.41 -19.14
N ALA A 318 -2.62 23.55 -19.19
CA ALA A 318 -3.04 24.78 -18.54
C ALA A 318 -4.32 25.38 -19.16
N GLU A 319 -4.43 25.44 -20.49
CA GLU A 319 -5.64 25.91 -21.19
C GLU A 319 -6.86 25.03 -20.89
N LYS A 320 -6.69 23.70 -20.87
CA LYS A 320 -7.76 22.76 -20.50
C LYS A 320 -8.23 22.98 -19.06
N LYS A 321 -7.29 23.25 -18.15
CA LYS A 321 -7.61 23.50 -16.75
C LYS A 321 -8.30 24.84 -16.54
N LEU A 322 -7.87 25.89 -17.23
CA LEU A 322 -8.50 27.20 -17.17
C LEU A 322 -9.98 27.11 -17.54
N LYS A 323 -10.30 26.35 -18.60
CA LYS A 323 -11.68 26.07 -19.02
C LYS A 323 -12.50 25.34 -17.95
N LEU A 324 -11.95 24.32 -17.30
CA LEU A 324 -12.63 23.61 -16.21
C LEU A 324 -12.87 24.52 -14.99
N LEU A 325 -11.97 25.48 -14.74
CA LEU A 325 -12.13 26.46 -13.67
C LEU A 325 -13.11 27.58 -14.05
N ASP A 326 -13.22 27.95 -15.32
CA ASP A 326 -14.29 28.83 -15.82
C ASP A 326 -15.66 28.23 -15.59
N GLU A 327 -15.76 26.91 -15.76
CA GLU A 327 -16.96 26.13 -15.47
C GLU A 327 -17.21 26.01 -13.95
N ALA A 328 -16.16 25.97 -13.12
CA ALA A 328 -16.25 25.86 -11.64
C ALA A 328 -16.44 27.19 -10.87
N ALA A 329 -15.96 28.32 -11.41
CA ALA A 329 -15.98 29.64 -10.76
C ALA A 329 -17.39 30.28 -10.60
N GLN A 330 -18.44 29.50 -10.83
CA GLN A 330 -19.81 29.86 -10.50
C GLN A 330 -20.13 29.66 -9.01
N THR A 331 -19.12 29.42 -8.15
CA THR A 331 -19.29 29.20 -6.69
C THR A 331 -18.23 29.94 -5.85
N THR A 332 -18.60 30.38 -4.64
CA THR A 332 -18.10 31.58 -3.93
C THR A 332 -17.15 31.31 -2.72
N VAL A 333 -15.95 30.75 -2.90
CA VAL A 333 -14.99 30.50 -1.78
C VAL A 333 -13.55 30.94 -2.14
N THR A 334 -12.77 31.48 -1.19
CA THR A 334 -11.42 32.06 -1.44
C THR A 334 -10.27 31.03 -1.36
N PRO A 335 -9.15 31.23 -2.06
CA PRO A 335 -8.04 30.26 -2.10
C PRO A 335 -7.32 30.00 -0.77
N ASP A 336 -7.27 30.98 0.13
CA ASP A 336 -6.68 30.82 1.46
C ASP A 336 -7.58 29.96 2.37
N GLU A 337 -8.90 30.02 2.19
CA GLU A 337 -9.85 29.11 2.86
C GLU A 337 -9.66 27.68 2.36
N ILE A 338 -9.47 27.48 1.05
CA ILE A 338 -9.21 26.15 0.47
C ILE A 338 -7.87 25.58 0.96
N ALA A 339 -6.81 26.38 0.94
CA ALA A 339 -5.49 25.98 1.42
C ALA A 339 -5.49 25.69 2.93
N TRP A 340 -6.22 26.50 3.70
CA TRP A 340 -6.38 26.26 5.12
C TRP A 340 -7.20 25.00 5.40
N GLU A 341 -8.29 24.75 4.67
CA GLU A 341 -9.09 23.53 4.82
C GLU A 341 -8.26 22.25 4.62
N ALA A 342 -7.27 22.28 3.71
CA ALA A 342 -6.35 21.18 3.49
C ALA A 342 -5.25 21.05 4.57
N LEU A 343 -4.88 22.15 5.23
CA LEU A 343 -3.75 22.20 6.17
C LEU A 343 -4.14 22.26 7.64
N LYS A 344 -5.39 22.61 7.97
CA LYS A 344 -5.86 22.84 9.34
C LYS A 344 -5.76 21.62 10.27
N GLN A 345 -5.53 20.43 9.70
CA GLN A 345 -5.31 19.16 10.43
C GLN A 345 -3.93 18.55 10.17
N SER A 346 -3.02 19.27 9.50
CA SER A 346 -1.70 18.75 9.13
C SER A 346 -0.76 18.73 10.34
N THR A 347 0.00 17.64 10.49
CA THR A 347 1.13 17.55 11.43
C THR A 347 2.47 17.84 10.74
N ASP A 348 2.47 18.23 9.47
CA ASP A 348 3.65 18.66 8.73
C ASP A 348 3.97 20.12 9.05
N GLY A 349 4.88 20.33 10.01
CA GLY A 349 5.31 21.65 10.44
C GLY A 349 5.92 22.50 9.32
N ALA A 350 6.52 21.86 8.31
CA ALA A 350 7.05 22.55 7.15
C ALA A 350 5.92 23.01 6.20
N ALA A 351 4.84 22.24 6.07
CA ALA A 351 3.66 22.64 5.30
C ALA A 351 2.89 23.80 5.93
N LEU A 352 2.70 23.77 7.25
CA LEU A 352 2.09 24.88 7.99
C LEU A 352 2.95 26.15 7.93
N THR A 353 4.29 26.01 8.01
CA THR A 353 5.23 27.15 7.85
C THR A 353 5.10 27.78 6.46
N ARG A 354 5.02 26.94 5.41
CA ARG A 354 4.77 27.41 4.04
C ARG A 354 3.42 28.13 3.90
N PHE A 355 2.38 27.72 4.63
CA PHE A 355 1.08 28.41 4.65
C PHE A 355 1.17 29.82 5.26
N VAL A 356 1.84 29.96 6.41
CA VAL A 356 2.04 31.25 7.09
C VAL A 356 2.84 32.24 6.23
N GLU A 357 3.87 31.74 5.54
CA GLU A 357 4.70 32.53 4.63
C GLU A 357 3.93 32.94 3.36
N ARG A 358 3.07 32.05 2.85
CA ARG A 358 2.31 32.24 1.61
C ARG A 358 1.05 33.10 1.77
N TYR A 359 0.37 33.03 2.92
CA TYR A 359 -0.86 33.77 3.20
C TYR A 359 -0.72 34.66 4.44
N PRO A 360 0.15 35.69 4.40
CA PRO A 360 0.50 36.49 5.57
C PRO A 360 -0.66 37.32 6.15
N GLY A 361 -1.74 37.52 5.38
CA GLY A 361 -2.96 38.22 5.78
C GLY A 361 -4.19 37.31 5.99
N SER A 362 -4.04 35.98 5.92
CA SER A 362 -5.16 35.07 6.15
C SER A 362 -5.64 35.13 7.59
N LYS A 363 -6.96 35.00 7.81
CA LYS A 363 -7.56 34.89 9.14
C LYS A 363 -7.05 33.67 9.93
N HIS A 364 -6.47 32.68 9.25
CA HIS A 364 -5.97 31.42 9.83
C HIS A 364 -4.49 31.42 10.16
N ARG A 365 -3.78 32.52 9.89
CA ARG A 365 -2.34 32.61 10.14
C ARG A 365 -1.98 32.32 11.60
N ALA A 366 -2.70 32.93 12.54
CA ALA A 366 -2.44 32.73 13.97
C ALA A 366 -2.65 31.27 14.41
N GLU A 367 -3.59 30.58 13.75
CA GLU A 367 -3.89 29.17 14.00
C GLU A 367 -2.77 28.26 13.44
N ALA A 368 -2.29 28.53 12.22
CA ALA A 368 -1.16 27.85 11.62
C ALA A 368 0.14 28.05 12.43
N GLU A 369 0.44 29.28 12.88
CA GLU A 369 1.60 29.58 13.73
C GLU A 369 1.53 28.85 15.08
N THR A 370 0.32 28.67 15.62
CA THR A 370 0.11 27.88 16.85
C THR A 370 0.35 26.39 16.63
N GLN A 371 -0.09 25.84 15.49
CA GLN A 371 0.15 24.43 15.13
C GLN A 371 1.64 24.15 14.86
N ILE A 372 2.35 25.05 14.18
CA ILE A 372 3.81 24.94 13.98
C ILE A 372 4.54 24.91 15.33
N ALA A 373 4.18 25.82 16.24
CA ALA A 373 4.77 25.87 17.57
C ALA A 373 4.48 24.63 18.43
N ALA A 374 3.40 23.90 18.14
CA ALA A 374 3.07 22.63 18.78
C ALA A 374 3.86 21.43 18.21
N LEU A 375 4.40 21.56 16.99
CA LEU A 375 5.16 20.52 16.28
C LEU A 375 6.67 20.61 16.51
N GLU A 376 7.21 21.76 16.94
CA GLU A 376 8.60 21.81 17.39
C GLU A 376 8.77 21.07 18.74
N PRO A 377 9.81 20.25 18.91
CA PRO A 377 10.16 19.75 20.22
C PRO A 377 10.45 20.96 21.12
N LYS A 378 9.63 21.14 22.17
CA LYS A 378 9.82 22.23 23.12
C LYS A 378 11.29 22.30 23.53
N LYS A 379 11.93 23.45 23.28
CA LYS A 379 13.28 23.78 23.74
C LYS A 379 13.42 23.39 25.22
N GLY A 380 14.23 22.36 25.46
CA GLY A 380 14.47 21.82 26.80
C GLY A 380 14.79 20.33 26.90
N LEU A 381 14.79 19.57 25.79
CA LEU A 381 15.06 18.13 25.83
C LEU A 381 16.54 17.83 25.53
N ASN A 382 17.25 17.48 26.60
CA ASN A 382 18.64 17.06 26.61
C ASN A 382 18.69 15.55 26.30
N ILE A 383 18.74 15.19 25.02
CA ILE A 383 19.03 13.82 24.55
C ILE A 383 20.49 13.56 24.95
N SER A 384 20.70 12.87 26.08
CA SER A 384 21.92 12.96 26.89
C SER A 384 23.23 12.91 26.09
N GLN A 385 23.95 14.03 26.13
CA GLN A 385 25.40 14.18 26.32
C GLN A 385 26.25 12.91 26.16
N THR A 386 26.45 12.42 24.93
CA THR A 386 27.73 11.93 24.38
C THR A 386 27.51 11.31 22.99
N GLY A 387 27.75 12.08 21.92
CA GLY A 387 28.04 11.49 20.60
C GLY A 387 26.92 11.52 19.55
N LYS A 388 27.02 12.53 18.67
CA LYS A 388 26.59 12.59 17.25
C LYS A 388 25.21 12.00 16.87
N ASP A 389 24.23 12.89 16.72
CA ASP A 389 23.04 12.71 15.88
C ASP A 389 23.44 12.49 14.40
N THR A 390 23.50 11.22 13.96
CA THR A 390 23.88 10.85 12.59
C THR A 390 22.65 10.67 11.69
N GLN A 391 22.87 10.71 10.37
CA GLN A 391 21.80 10.44 9.41
C GLN A 391 21.22 9.04 9.59
N ALA A 392 22.07 8.03 9.87
CA ALA A 392 21.63 6.67 10.14
C ALA A 392 20.75 6.58 11.38
N SER A 393 21.08 7.29 12.47
CA SER A 393 20.22 7.37 13.66
C SER A 393 18.86 7.97 13.32
N ARG A 394 18.82 9.09 12.60
CA ARG A 394 17.55 9.71 12.16
C ARG A 394 16.71 8.77 11.29
N ASP A 395 17.33 8.10 10.33
CA ASP A 395 16.65 7.16 9.45
C ASP A 395 16.14 5.94 10.21
N CYS A 396 16.90 5.42 11.18
CA CYS A 396 16.45 4.34 12.05
C CYS A 396 15.24 4.75 12.89
N TYR A 397 15.23 5.96 13.47
CA TYR A 397 14.05 6.49 14.14
C TYR A 397 12.86 6.58 13.16
N LEU A 398 13.05 7.16 11.97
CA LEU A 398 11.97 7.30 10.99
C LEU A 398 11.39 5.96 10.50
N LEU A 399 12.18 4.89 10.45
CA LEU A 399 11.77 3.60 9.87
C LEU A 399 11.37 2.55 10.90
N ALA A 400 11.95 2.59 12.10
CA ALA A 400 11.74 1.60 13.14
C ALA A 400 11.56 2.22 14.53
N GLY A 401 11.27 3.53 14.59
CA GLY A 401 10.96 4.21 15.85
C GLY A 401 9.69 3.68 16.48
N GLU A 402 9.70 3.47 17.79
CA GLU A 402 8.49 3.13 18.52
C GLU A 402 7.60 4.37 18.62
N PRO A 403 6.32 4.32 18.20
CA PRO A 403 5.37 5.45 18.28
C PRO A 403 5.25 6.12 19.65
N GLN A 404 5.67 5.39 20.68
CA GLN A 404 5.46 5.69 22.08
C GLN A 404 6.79 5.97 22.80
N SER A 405 7.91 5.97 22.07
CA SER A 405 9.26 6.12 22.66
C SER A 405 9.65 7.55 22.96
N MET A 406 9.00 8.53 22.32
CA MET A 406 9.32 9.95 22.51
C MET A 406 8.08 10.84 22.44
N PRO A 407 7.96 11.85 23.33
CA PRO A 407 6.89 12.84 23.25
C PRO A 407 6.92 13.59 21.91
N GLY A 408 5.80 13.62 21.19
CA GLY A 408 5.66 14.33 19.90
C GLY A 408 6.24 13.58 18.69
N PHE A 409 6.72 12.35 18.89
CA PHE A 409 7.23 11.50 17.82
C PHE A 409 6.21 10.41 17.49
N LEU A 410 5.69 10.40 16.27
CA LEU A 410 4.65 9.45 15.83
C LEU A 410 5.16 8.01 15.64
N GLY A 411 6.48 7.82 15.47
CA GLY A 411 7.11 6.52 15.18
C GLY A 411 6.50 5.75 14.00
N VAL A 412 6.73 4.43 13.99
CA VAL A 412 6.21 3.52 12.95
C VAL A 412 5.47 2.37 13.62
N ASN A 413 4.19 2.19 13.25
CA ASN A 413 3.40 1.04 13.66
C ASN A 413 4.11 -0.24 13.19
N PHE A 414 4.24 -1.23 14.08
CA PHE A 414 4.98 -2.46 13.84
C PHE A 414 4.63 -3.15 12.50
N LEU A 415 3.34 -3.23 12.17
CA LEU A 415 2.87 -3.87 10.93
C LEU A 415 3.16 -3.06 9.66
N LYS A 416 3.61 -1.81 9.81
CA LYS A 416 3.98 -0.90 8.71
C LYS A 416 5.49 -0.71 8.60
N ILE A 417 6.30 -1.43 9.38
CA ILE A 417 7.75 -1.37 9.29
C ILE A 417 8.17 -2.02 7.96
N ASP A 418 8.81 -1.24 7.09
CA ASP A 418 9.58 -1.78 5.97
C ASP A 418 10.88 -2.37 6.52
N SER A 419 10.86 -3.67 6.81
CA SER A 419 11.96 -4.35 7.49
C SER A 419 13.26 -4.26 6.72
N ALA A 420 13.24 -4.36 5.38
CA ALA A 420 14.44 -4.29 4.55
C ALA A 420 15.16 -2.92 4.67
N ARG A 421 14.39 -1.82 4.57
CA ARG A 421 14.95 -0.47 4.73
C ARG A 421 15.35 -0.18 6.17
N ALA A 422 14.50 -0.56 7.12
CA ALA A 422 14.73 -0.35 8.55
C ALA A 422 15.98 -1.08 9.04
N LEU A 423 16.20 -2.34 8.62
CA LEU A 423 17.37 -3.14 8.98
C LEU A 423 18.66 -2.46 8.58
N THR A 424 18.73 -1.95 7.34
CA THR A 424 19.93 -1.27 6.83
C THR A 424 20.23 -0.01 7.65
N ALA A 425 19.24 0.85 7.85
CA ALA A 425 19.40 2.10 8.59
C ALA A 425 19.75 1.84 10.07
N CYS A 426 19.04 0.93 10.74
CA CYS A 426 19.25 0.65 12.15
C CYS A 426 20.54 -0.12 12.43
N ALA A 427 20.94 -1.04 11.56
CA ALA A 427 22.24 -1.72 11.70
C ALA A 427 23.40 -0.72 11.59
N GLN A 428 23.32 0.20 10.64
CA GLN A 428 24.31 1.27 10.53
C GLN A 428 24.28 2.19 11.76
N ALA A 429 23.10 2.59 12.24
CA ALA A 429 22.96 3.44 13.41
C ALA A 429 23.55 2.79 14.68
N VAL A 430 23.33 1.49 14.88
CA VAL A 430 23.92 0.72 15.99
C VAL A 430 25.42 0.53 15.81
N ASN A 431 25.93 0.35 14.59
CA ASN A 431 27.37 0.27 14.35
C ASN A 431 28.09 1.60 14.67
N GLU A 432 27.43 2.73 14.38
CA GLU A 432 27.94 4.07 14.69
C GLU A 432 27.84 4.38 16.20
N ASN A 433 26.79 3.88 16.87
CA ASN A 433 26.49 4.14 18.28
C ASN A 433 26.07 2.84 19.02
N PRO A 434 27.01 1.91 19.29
CA PRO A 434 26.68 0.56 19.78
C PRO A 434 26.17 0.49 21.24
N ASP A 435 26.38 1.57 21.99
CA ASP A 435 25.95 1.72 23.39
C ASP A 435 24.58 2.39 23.53
N ASP A 436 23.99 2.86 22.42
CA ASP A 436 22.63 3.42 22.44
C ASP A 436 21.60 2.27 22.41
N MET A 437 21.09 1.92 23.59
CA MET A 437 20.14 0.83 23.75
C MET A 437 18.78 1.09 23.10
N MET A 438 18.45 2.36 22.78
CA MET A 438 17.26 2.66 22.01
C MET A 438 17.44 2.26 20.54
N LEU A 439 18.59 2.59 19.94
CA LEU A 439 18.92 2.13 18.58
C LEU A 439 19.03 0.61 18.50
N VAL A 440 19.61 -0.04 19.53
CA VAL A 440 19.65 -1.51 19.62
C VAL A 440 18.25 -2.10 19.68
N ASN A 441 17.32 -1.52 20.47
CA ASN A 441 15.92 -1.93 20.47
C ASN A 441 15.26 -1.77 19.09
N MET A 442 15.50 -0.65 18.40
CA MET A 442 14.93 -0.40 17.06
C MET A 442 15.45 -1.36 16.00
N LEU A 443 16.73 -1.75 16.08
CA LEU A 443 17.27 -2.84 15.27
C LEU A 443 16.53 -4.15 15.54
N GLY A 444 16.25 -4.47 16.81
CA GLY A 444 15.40 -5.60 17.19
C GLY A 444 14.00 -5.53 16.56
N ARG A 445 13.35 -4.35 16.58
CA ARG A 445 12.04 -4.14 15.93
C ARG A 445 12.08 -4.37 14.42
N ALA A 446 13.14 -3.91 13.76
CA ALA A 446 13.32 -4.11 12.32
C ALA A 446 13.50 -5.60 11.97
N GLN A 447 14.25 -6.34 12.80
CA GLN A 447 14.46 -7.79 12.64
C GLN A 447 13.17 -8.58 12.89
N ASP A 448 12.42 -8.21 13.92
CA ASP A 448 11.14 -8.82 14.28
C ASP A 448 10.11 -8.65 13.15
N ALA A 449 9.99 -7.44 12.60
CA ALA A 449 9.17 -7.17 11.41
C ALA A 449 9.61 -7.99 10.18
N GLY A 450 10.92 -8.25 10.05
CA GLY A 450 11.50 -9.14 9.05
C GLY A 450 11.41 -10.64 9.37
N ARG A 451 10.70 -11.02 10.45
CA ARG A 451 10.57 -12.40 10.95
C ARG A 451 11.90 -13.07 11.33
N ASN A 452 12.93 -12.29 11.60
CA ASN A 452 14.20 -12.76 12.12
C ASN A 452 14.17 -12.74 13.66
N TYR A 453 13.40 -13.65 14.24
CA TYR A 453 13.07 -13.62 15.66
C TYR A 453 14.28 -13.89 16.58
N VAL A 454 15.23 -14.71 16.15
CA VAL A 454 16.44 -15.04 16.93
C VAL A 454 17.30 -13.80 17.15
N ASP A 455 17.59 -13.06 16.08
CA ASP A 455 18.38 -11.84 16.17
C ASP A 455 17.59 -10.72 16.87
N ALA A 456 16.28 -10.63 16.61
CA ALA A 456 15.40 -9.68 17.29
C ALA A 456 15.42 -9.87 18.81
N ARG A 457 15.23 -11.11 19.29
CA ARG A 457 15.33 -11.45 20.72
C ARG A 457 16.69 -11.05 21.29
N SER A 458 17.78 -11.35 20.57
CA SER A 458 19.13 -11.00 21.02
C SER A 458 19.28 -9.50 21.23
N ASN A 459 18.82 -8.69 20.28
CA ASN A 459 18.88 -7.24 20.38
C ASN A 459 17.93 -6.68 21.44
N TYR A 460 16.70 -7.20 21.56
CA TYR A 460 15.80 -6.78 22.64
C TYR A 460 16.37 -7.12 24.02
N GLN A 461 17.01 -8.28 24.19
CA GLN A 461 17.67 -8.67 25.44
C GLN A 461 18.84 -7.74 25.75
N LYS A 462 19.71 -7.47 24.76
CA LYS A 462 20.81 -6.53 24.92
C LYS A 462 20.30 -5.13 25.33
N ALA A 463 19.24 -4.66 24.69
CA ALA A 463 18.61 -3.38 25.02
C ALA A 463 18.03 -3.38 26.45
N ALA A 464 17.31 -4.44 26.82
CA ALA A 464 16.71 -4.59 28.16
C ALA A 464 17.77 -4.67 29.27
N ASP A 465 18.85 -5.42 29.05
CA ASP A 465 19.99 -5.54 29.99
C ASP A 465 20.69 -4.18 30.16
N GLY A 466 20.70 -3.36 29.11
CA GLY A 466 21.16 -1.97 29.14
C GLY A 466 20.13 -0.97 29.67
N GLY A 467 19.00 -1.42 30.22
CA GLY A 467 17.98 -0.59 30.88
C GLY A 467 16.90 -0.01 29.94
N ASN A 468 16.84 -0.40 28.67
CA ASN A 468 15.80 0.05 27.77
C ASN A 468 14.49 -0.71 28.01
N MET A 469 13.48 -0.02 28.56
CA MET A 469 12.19 -0.63 28.88
C MET A 469 11.36 -1.04 27.65
N TYR A 470 11.62 -0.46 26.47
CA TYR A 470 10.92 -0.86 25.23
C TYR A 470 11.43 -2.22 24.71
N GLY A 471 12.74 -2.49 24.81
CA GLY A 471 13.30 -3.81 24.57
C GLY A 471 12.71 -4.84 25.53
N LEU A 472 12.54 -4.47 26.81
CA LEU A 472 11.90 -5.33 27.80
C LEU A 472 10.42 -5.62 27.45
N THR A 473 9.65 -4.63 26.98
CA THR A 473 8.26 -4.83 26.55
C THR A 473 8.15 -5.69 25.29
N ASN A 474 9.09 -5.59 24.36
CA ASN A 474 9.11 -6.42 23.16
C ASN A 474 9.41 -7.89 23.50
N LEU A 475 10.36 -8.14 24.42
CA LEU A 475 10.58 -9.48 24.95
C LEU A 475 9.38 -10.04 25.73
N ALA A 476 8.65 -9.19 26.46
CA ALA A 476 7.43 -9.59 27.15
C ALA A 476 6.41 -10.18 26.18
N TRP A 477 6.22 -9.53 25.01
CA TRP A 477 5.36 -10.06 23.95
C TRP A 477 5.87 -11.37 23.34
N PHE A 478 7.19 -11.51 23.14
CA PHE A 478 7.77 -12.79 22.70
C PHE A 478 7.45 -13.93 23.68
N SER A 479 7.46 -13.65 24.98
CA SER A 479 7.09 -14.60 26.02
C SER A 479 5.60 -14.95 25.96
N ILE A 480 4.72 -13.93 25.88
CA ILE A 480 3.26 -14.10 25.89
C ILE A 480 2.74 -14.87 24.68
N TYR A 481 3.31 -14.62 23.49
CA TYR A 481 2.88 -15.27 22.26
C TYR A 481 3.71 -16.50 21.87
N GLY A 482 4.85 -16.74 22.54
CA GLY A 482 5.75 -17.83 22.17
C GLY A 482 6.36 -17.62 20.78
N THR A 483 6.66 -16.38 20.39
CA THR A 483 7.09 -16.01 19.03
C THR A 483 8.33 -16.78 18.56
N ASP A 484 9.25 -17.07 19.48
CA ASP A 484 10.48 -17.84 19.24
C ASP A 484 10.81 -18.80 20.41
N GLY A 485 9.77 -19.25 21.11
CA GLY A 485 9.88 -20.13 22.27
C GLY A 485 8.51 -20.62 22.76
N PRO A 486 8.44 -21.39 23.86
CA PRO A 486 7.16 -21.75 24.45
C PRO A 486 6.43 -20.50 24.97
N VAL A 487 5.10 -20.52 24.89
CA VAL A 487 4.24 -19.51 25.53
C VAL A 487 4.47 -19.53 27.04
N ASP A 488 4.80 -18.38 27.59
CA ASP A 488 4.97 -18.13 29.02
C ASP A 488 4.40 -16.74 29.37
N VAL A 489 3.11 -16.75 29.69
CA VAL A 489 2.31 -15.54 29.95
C VAL A 489 2.71 -14.89 31.27
N GLU A 490 3.02 -15.67 32.31
CA GLU A 490 3.44 -15.14 33.61
C GLU A 490 4.77 -14.42 33.50
N LYS A 491 5.75 -15.01 32.81
CA LYS A 491 7.04 -14.33 32.58
C LYS A 491 6.87 -13.03 31.80
N GLY A 492 6.05 -13.01 30.76
CA GLY A 492 5.81 -11.78 30.00
C GLY A 492 5.08 -10.72 30.84
N LYS A 493 4.12 -11.13 31.68
CA LYS A 493 3.46 -10.25 32.65
C LYS A 493 4.48 -9.65 33.62
N ASP A 494 5.37 -10.44 34.20
CA ASP A 494 6.40 -9.94 35.13
C ASP A 494 7.33 -8.91 34.46
N MET A 495 7.68 -9.14 33.19
CA MET A 495 8.44 -8.18 32.39
C MET A 495 7.67 -6.88 32.14
N PHE A 496 6.37 -6.96 31.87
CA PHE A 496 5.52 -5.77 31.80
C PHE A 496 5.37 -5.06 33.13
N GLU A 497 5.19 -5.76 34.26
CA GLU A 497 5.17 -5.16 35.59
C GLU A 497 6.47 -4.43 35.88
N HIS A 498 7.61 -5.02 35.54
CA HIS A 498 8.90 -4.37 35.69
C HIS A 498 8.99 -3.09 34.84
N ALA A 499 8.65 -3.16 33.55
CA ALA A 499 8.66 -1.97 32.69
C ALA A 499 7.66 -0.89 33.14
N ALA A 500 6.45 -1.29 33.55
CA ALA A 500 5.37 -0.41 33.98
C ALA A 500 5.70 0.33 35.28
N ASN A 501 6.32 -0.36 36.24
CA ASN A 501 6.80 0.23 37.49
C ASN A 501 7.97 1.21 37.27
N ASN A 502 8.70 1.07 36.16
CA ASN A 502 9.70 2.05 35.69
C ASN A 502 9.10 3.15 34.81
N GLY A 503 7.78 3.31 34.80
CA GLY A 503 7.11 4.41 34.11
C GLY A 503 6.88 4.19 32.61
N ASN A 504 7.11 2.99 32.07
CA ASN A 504 6.81 2.72 30.66
C ASN A 504 5.28 2.69 30.43
N SER A 505 4.73 3.71 29.76
CA SER A 505 3.30 3.87 29.52
C SER A 505 2.71 2.77 28.62
N TYR A 506 3.49 2.24 27.68
CA TYR A 506 3.09 1.11 26.85
C TYR A 506 2.92 -0.16 27.69
N ALA A 507 3.88 -0.49 28.57
CA ALA A 507 3.80 -1.61 29.49
C ALA A 507 2.59 -1.50 30.43
N GLN A 508 2.31 -0.29 30.93
CA GLN A 508 1.11 -0.03 31.73
C GLN A 508 -0.16 -0.32 30.92
N ALA A 509 -0.26 0.14 29.68
CA ALA A 509 -1.41 -0.19 28.82
C ALA A 509 -1.50 -1.69 28.53
N SER A 510 -0.37 -2.37 28.30
CA SER A 510 -0.32 -3.82 28.09
C SER A 510 -0.77 -4.61 29.31
N LEU A 511 -0.39 -4.23 30.54
CA LEU A 511 -0.93 -4.82 31.77
C LEU A 511 -2.43 -4.57 31.88
N GLY A 512 -2.85 -3.34 31.59
CA GLY A 512 -4.26 -2.98 31.51
C GLY A 512 -5.02 -3.93 30.58
N TRP A 513 -4.48 -4.22 29.40
CA TRP A 513 -5.05 -5.16 28.44
C TRP A 513 -5.11 -6.60 28.96
N LEU A 514 -4.03 -7.10 29.55
CA LEU A 514 -3.98 -8.46 30.12
C LEU A 514 -5.07 -8.68 31.17
N TYR A 515 -5.25 -7.72 32.09
CA TYR A 515 -6.31 -7.78 33.10
C TYR A 515 -7.71 -7.53 32.52
N ARG A 516 -7.85 -6.68 31.50
CA ARG A 516 -9.15 -6.41 30.87
C ARG A 516 -9.72 -7.66 30.20
N ASP A 517 -8.89 -8.39 29.46
CA ASP A 517 -9.34 -9.52 28.65
C ASP A 517 -9.21 -10.86 29.39
N GLY A 518 -8.46 -10.90 30.51
CA GLY A 518 -8.19 -12.14 31.23
C GLY A 518 -7.38 -13.13 30.39
N TYR A 519 -6.23 -12.67 29.88
CA TYR A 519 -5.45 -13.43 28.90
C TYR A 519 -4.61 -14.55 29.54
N GLY A 520 -4.68 -15.75 28.96
CA GLY A 520 -3.91 -16.90 29.42
C GLY A 520 -4.31 -17.34 30.84
N SER A 521 -3.33 -17.38 31.75
CA SER A 521 -3.54 -17.70 33.17
C SER A 521 -4.00 -16.51 34.02
N ILE A 522 -4.04 -15.29 33.45
CA ILE A 522 -4.36 -14.06 34.19
C ILE A 522 -5.89 -13.91 34.25
N PRO A 523 -6.51 -13.85 35.45
CA PRO A 523 -7.94 -13.63 35.57
C PRO A 523 -8.33 -12.22 35.10
N GLN A 524 -9.54 -12.11 34.52
CA GLN A 524 -10.11 -10.80 34.19
C GLN A 524 -10.34 -9.98 35.47
N ASP A 525 -9.82 -8.76 35.50
CA ASP A 525 -10.01 -7.78 36.58
C ASP A 525 -10.08 -6.36 36.01
N TYR A 526 -11.30 -5.84 35.88
CA TYR A 526 -11.51 -4.49 35.38
C TYR A 526 -11.00 -3.39 36.32
N ALA A 527 -10.93 -3.63 37.63
CA ALA A 527 -10.45 -2.64 38.58
C ALA A 527 -8.92 -2.47 38.48
N GLU A 528 -8.20 -3.59 38.42
CA GLU A 528 -6.75 -3.55 38.21
C GLU A 528 -6.41 -3.04 36.79
N SER A 529 -7.18 -3.46 35.79
CA SER A 529 -7.06 -2.93 34.41
C SER A 529 -7.22 -1.41 34.36
N LEU A 530 -8.28 -0.87 34.98
CA LEU A 530 -8.56 0.57 35.02
C LEU A 530 -7.41 1.35 35.65
N LYS A 531 -6.82 0.83 36.74
CA LYS A 531 -5.67 1.46 37.41
C LYS A 531 -4.47 1.58 36.46
N TRP A 532 -4.14 0.53 35.73
CA TRP A 532 -3.02 0.55 34.78
C TRP A 532 -3.26 1.46 33.59
N TYR A 533 -4.46 1.41 33.00
CA TYR A 533 -4.83 2.34 31.93
C TYR A 533 -4.85 3.80 32.40
N GLN A 534 -5.27 4.08 33.64
CA GLN A 534 -5.23 5.43 34.19
C GLN A 534 -3.80 5.95 34.32
N LEU A 535 -2.86 5.11 34.79
CA LEU A 535 -1.44 5.47 34.84
C LEU A 535 -0.89 5.78 33.44
N SER A 536 -1.20 4.94 32.45
CA SER A 536 -0.74 5.11 31.07
C SER A 536 -1.35 6.37 30.42
N ALA A 537 -2.66 6.58 30.58
CA ALA A 537 -3.38 7.74 30.05
C ALA A 537 -2.88 9.06 30.66
N ASN A 538 -2.57 9.08 31.96
CA ASN A 538 -2.00 10.26 32.62
C ASN A 538 -0.63 10.67 32.06
N GLN A 539 0.05 9.76 31.37
CA GLN A 539 1.31 10.02 30.67
C GLN A 539 1.14 10.42 29.21
N GLY A 540 -0.09 10.55 28.70
CA GLY A 540 -0.35 10.96 27.32
C GLY A 540 -0.59 9.80 26.36
N TYR A 541 -0.68 8.55 26.82
CA TYR A 541 -0.83 7.40 25.93
C TYR A 541 -2.26 7.34 25.35
N ALA A 542 -2.39 7.71 24.07
CA ALA A 542 -3.67 7.93 23.42
C ALA A 542 -4.57 6.68 23.40
N ASN A 543 -3.99 5.49 23.20
CA ASN A 543 -4.75 4.23 23.25
C ASN A 543 -5.28 3.90 24.66
N ALA A 544 -4.54 4.25 25.73
CA ALA A 544 -5.05 4.12 27.10
C ALA A 544 -6.17 5.12 27.38
N MET A 545 -6.04 6.36 26.89
CA MET A 545 -7.12 7.35 26.96
C MET A 545 -8.38 6.85 26.24
N ALA A 546 -8.24 6.29 25.04
CA ALA A 546 -9.36 5.69 24.30
C ALA A 546 -10.00 4.55 25.10
N THR A 547 -9.18 3.71 25.74
CA THR A 547 -9.66 2.60 26.57
C THR A 547 -10.36 3.08 27.84
N LEU A 548 -9.91 4.17 28.47
CA LEU A 548 -10.64 4.82 29.56
C LEU A 548 -12.00 5.34 29.08
N GLY A 549 -12.05 5.93 27.89
CA GLY A 549 -13.31 6.31 27.26
C GLY A 549 -14.30 5.14 27.19
N TRP A 550 -13.83 3.98 26.75
CA TRP A 550 -14.60 2.74 26.73
C TRP A 550 -15.05 2.28 28.12
N PHE A 551 -14.16 2.33 29.12
CA PHE A 551 -14.48 1.98 30.50
C PHE A 551 -15.65 2.80 31.06
N TYR A 552 -15.62 4.12 30.89
CA TYR A 552 -16.69 5.01 31.31
C TYR A 552 -17.98 4.82 30.49
N ARG A 553 -17.87 4.46 29.21
CA ARG A 553 -19.02 4.21 28.34
C ARG A 553 -19.81 2.96 28.75
N GLU A 554 -19.09 1.88 29.04
CA GLU A 554 -19.69 0.60 29.40
C GLU A 554 -19.98 0.48 30.91
N GLY A 555 -19.24 1.20 31.75
CA GLY A 555 -19.33 1.09 33.21
C GLY A 555 -18.62 -0.14 33.77
N ASN A 556 -17.54 -0.59 33.12
CA ASN A 556 -16.77 -1.76 33.56
C ASN A 556 -15.75 -1.32 34.62
N GLY A 557 -15.82 -1.82 35.85
CA GLY A 557 -14.89 -1.42 36.93
C GLY A 557 -14.99 0.05 37.38
N VAL A 558 -15.83 0.87 36.73
CA VAL A 558 -16.13 2.27 37.06
C VAL A 558 -17.61 2.54 36.82
N ALA A 559 -18.19 3.55 37.47
CA ALA A 559 -19.56 3.96 37.17
C ALA A 559 -19.66 4.46 35.72
N LYS A 560 -20.73 4.07 35.02
CA LYS A 560 -21.01 4.52 33.66
C LYS A 560 -21.22 6.04 33.63
N ASP A 561 -20.47 6.71 32.77
CA ASP A 561 -20.46 8.17 32.61
C ASP A 561 -20.12 8.53 31.15
N LEU A 562 -21.12 8.93 30.38
CA LEU A 562 -20.92 9.23 28.95
C LEU A 562 -20.17 10.56 28.74
N ASP A 563 -20.23 11.49 29.69
CA ASP A 563 -19.52 12.77 29.58
C ASP A 563 -18.02 12.55 29.80
N GLN A 564 -17.65 11.75 30.80
CA GLN A 564 -16.26 11.30 30.98
C GLN A 564 -15.78 10.47 29.79
N SER A 565 -16.63 9.58 29.26
CA SER A 565 -16.31 8.81 28.06
C SER A 565 -15.93 9.72 26.88
N LEU A 566 -16.75 10.73 26.58
CA LEU A 566 -16.50 11.67 25.50
C LEU A 566 -15.25 12.51 25.76
N SER A 567 -15.03 12.95 27.00
CA SER A 567 -13.83 13.70 27.39
C SER A 567 -12.54 12.90 27.15
N TRP A 568 -12.54 11.61 27.49
CA TRP A 568 -11.38 10.75 27.26
C TRP A 568 -11.17 10.41 25.79
N TYR A 569 -12.23 10.13 25.03
CA TYR A 569 -12.10 9.94 23.59
C TYR A 569 -11.59 11.20 22.88
N GLN A 570 -12.05 12.39 23.30
CA GLN A 570 -11.57 13.65 22.74
C GLN A 570 -10.06 13.82 22.95
N LYS A 571 -9.56 13.59 24.17
CA LYS A 571 -8.11 13.64 24.47
C LYS A 571 -7.32 12.62 23.67
N ALA A 572 -7.84 11.39 23.54
CA ALA A 572 -7.22 10.35 22.76
C ALA A 572 -7.15 10.70 21.26
N ALA A 573 -8.22 11.26 20.71
CA ALA A 573 -8.29 11.71 19.32
C ALA A 573 -7.33 12.88 19.05
N GLU A 574 -7.17 13.81 20.00
CA GLU A 574 -6.14 14.87 19.95
C GLU A 574 -4.73 14.28 19.99
N GLY A 575 -4.55 13.14 20.66
CA GLY A 575 -3.31 12.34 20.62
C GLY A 575 -3.16 11.46 19.38
N GLY A 576 -4.05 11.55 18.38
CA GLY A 576 -3.97 10.82 17.13
C GLY A 576 -4.55 9.40 17.15
N ASP A 577 -5.27 8.98 18.20
CA ASP A 577 -5.85 7.64 18.26
C ASP A 577 -7.07 7.51 17.35
N ALA A 578 -6.95 6.64 16.35
CA ALA A 578 -7.99 6.41 15.36
C ALA A 578 -9.27 5.80 15.97
N ASN A 579 -9.14 4.88 16.94
CA ASN A 579 -10.30 4.24 17.59
C ASN A 579 -11.13 5.27 18.37
N ALA A 580 -10.46 6.23 19.00
CA ALA A 580 -11.11 7.32 19.70
C ALA A 580 -11.84 8.26 18.73
N MET A 581 -11.22 8.60 17.59
CA MET A 581 -11.89 9.37 16.52
C MET A 581 -13.14 8.64 16.03
N SER A 582 -13.04 7.33 15.74
CA SER A 582 -14.20 6.51 15.35
C SER A 582 -15.26 6.43 16.46
N SER A 583 -14.84 6.37 17.72
CA SER A 583 -15.75 6.33 18.87
C SER A 583 -16.50 7.65 19.07
N LEU A 584 -15.84 8.80 18.83
CA LEU A 584 -16.50 10.11 18.80
C LEU A 584 -17.50 10.18 17.65
N GLY A 585 -17.09 9.72 16.45
CA GLY A 585 -17.99 9.63 15.30
C GLY A 585 -19.25 8.82 15.63
N TRP A 586 -19.07 7.68 16.29
CA TRP A 586 -20.16 6.81 16.71
C TRP A 586 -21.06 7.42 17.78
N ALA A 587 -20.47 8.16 18.72
CA ALA A 587 -21.22 8.86 19.75
C ALA A 587 -22.09 9.98 19.17
N TYR A 588 -21.57 10.77 18.23
CA TYR A 588 -22.37 11.76 17.50
C TYR A 588 -23.42 11.11 16.60
N GLN A 589 -23.09 10.00 15.94
CA GLN A 589 -24.02 9.29 15.07
C GLN A 589 -25.24 8.76 15.85
N ASN A 590 -25.06 8.34 17.11
CA ASN A 590 -26.10 7.68 17.91
C ASN A 590 -26.63 8.54 19.06
N GLY A 591 -26.10 9.74 19.26
CA GLY A 591 -26.50 10.63 20.34
C GLY A 591 -26.10 10.12 21.74
N LEU A 592 -24.87 9.62 21.89
CA LEU A 592 -24.39 9.01 23.14
C LEU A 592 -23.54 10.00 23.94
N GLY A 593 -24.11 10.56 25.02
CA GLY A 593 -23.46 11.64 25.80
C GLY A 593 -23.49 12.99 25.07
N THR A 594 -24.07 13.04 23.88
CA THR A 594 -24.21 14.23 23.04
C THR A 594 -25.51 14.12 22.24
N PRO A 595 -26.13 15.20 21.76
CA PRO A 595 -27.18 15.11 20.75
C PRO A 595 -26.69 14.39 19.49
N GLN A 596 -27.60 13.68 18.81
CA GLN A 596 -27.31 13.05 17.52
C GLN A 596 -26.98 14.11 16.46
N ASP A 597 -25.84 13.97 15.79
CA ASP A 597 -25.37 14.87 14.73
C ASP A 597 -24.53 14.10 13.70
N TYR A 598 -25.13 13.79 12.55
CA TYR A 598 -24.44 13.09 11.46
C TYR A 598 -23.33 13.91 10.82
N THR A 599 -23.39 15.25 10.88
CA THR A 599 -22.34 16.12 10.31
C THR A 599 -21.09 16.04 11.16
N GLN A 600 -21.23 16.12 12.49
CA GLN A 600 -20.11 15.91 13.41
C GLN A 600 -19.58 14.48 13.34
N ALA A 601 -20.47 13.49 13.23
CA ALA A 601 -20.06 12.09 13.06
C ALA A 601 -19.18 11.91 11.82
N LYS A 602 -19.60 12.47 10.67
CA LYS A 602 -18.83 12.47 9.44
C LYS A 602 -17.45 13.10 9.60
N LEU A 603 -17.36 14.26 10.23
CA LEU A 603 -16.06 14.93 10.46
C LEU A 603 -15.10 14.05 11.27
N TRP A 604 -15.60 13.33 12.29
CA TRP A 604 -14.78 12.44 13.09
C TRP A 604 -14.37 11.16 12.33
N TYR A 605 -15.28 10.57 11.55
CA TYR A 605 -14.93 9.45 10.68
C TYR A 605 -13.97 9.84 9.56
N GLU A 606 -14.04 11.05 9.01
CA GLU A 606 -13.05 11.57 8.05
C GLU A 606 -11.66 11.65 8.68
N LYS A 607 -11.56 12.17 9.92
CA LYS A 607 -10.29 12.19 10.65
C LYS A 607 -9.72 10.79 10.88
N ALA A 608 -10.55 9.84 11.30
CA ALA A 608 -10.15 8.45 11.52
C ALA A 608 -9.75 7.74 10.20
N ALA A 609 -10.51 7.95 9.12
CA ALA A 609 -10.21 7.40 7.81
C ALA A 609 -8.88 7.94 7.25
N ASN A 610 -8.56 9.22 7.49
CA ASN A 610 -7.29 9.82 7.07
C ASN A 610 -6.06 9.17 7.71
N VAL A 611 -6.20 8.57 8.89
CA VAL A 611 -5.13 7.80 9.56
C VAL A 611 -5.22 6.29 9.30
N GLY A 612 -6.13 5.86 8.42
CA GLY A 612 -6.24 4.49 7.92
C GLY A 612 -7.28 3.61 8.61
N ASP A 613 -8.23 4.17 9.36
CA ASP A 613 -9.27 3.37 10.03
C ASP A 613 -10.31 2.82 9.03
N ALA A 614 -10.25 1.51 8.80
CA ALA A 614 -11.13 0.80 7.86
C ALA A 614 -12.62 0.85 8.27
N TYR A 615 -12.90 0.91 9.58
CA TYR A 615 -14.27 1.03 10.08
C TYR A 615 -14.88 2.38 9.70
N SER A 616 -14.15 3.46 9.93
CA SER A 616 -14.57 4.81 9.57
C SER A 616 -14.71 5.01 8.06
N MET A 617 -13.80 4.45 7.25
CA MET A 617 -13.95 4.46 5.79
C MET A 617 -15.28 3.79 5.36
N ALA A 618 -15.65 2.70 6.02
CA ALA A 618 -16.93 2.04 5.73
C ALA A 618 -18.13 2.89 6.16
N LEU A 619 -18.05 3.62 7.27
CA LEU A 619 -19.12 4.52 7.70
C LEU A 619 -19.23 5.79 6.85
N LEU A 620 -18.13 6.25 6.25
CA LEU A 620 -18.19 7.27 5.20
C LEU A 620 -18.93 6.74 3.97
N GLY A 621 -18.67 5.48 3.58
CA GLY A 621 -19.47 4.80 2.55
C GLY A 621 -20.95 4.76 2.90
N TRP A 622 -21.28 4.45 4.15
CA TRP A 622 -22.66 4.43 4.64
C TRP A 622 -23.35 5.81 4.59
N PHE A 623 -22.63 6.91 4.84
CA PHE A 623 -23.21 8.25 4.70
C PHE A 623 -23.68 8.56 3.28
N TYR A 624 -22.86 8.20 2.28
CA TYR A 624 -23.25 8.33 0.87
C TYR A 624 -24.31 7.30 0.45
N ASP A 625 -24.30 6.11 1.06
CA ASP A 625 -25.27 5.06 0.77
C ASP A 625 -26.69 5.40 1.26
N ASP A 626 -26.82 5.93 2.47
CA ASP A 626 -28.10 6.26 3.10
C ASP A 626 -28.53 7.72 2.88
N GLY A 627 -27.63 8.57 2.38
CA GLY A 627 -27.88 10.01 2.21
C GLY A 627 -27.96 10.77 3.53
N LYS A 628 -27.16 10.37 4.52
CA LYS A 628 -27.07 10.99 5.85
C LYS A 628 -25.86 11.92 5.90
N ALA A 629 -26.04 13.15 6.39
CA ALA A 629 -25.07 14.26 6.33
C ALA A 629 -24.65 14.72 4.92
N VAL A 630 -24.75 13.86 3.91
CA VAL A 630 -24.49 14.15 2.49
C VAL A 630 -25.66 13.66 1.64
N PRO A 631 -25.88 14.19 0.42
CA PRO A 631 -26.81 13.59 -0.53
C PRO A 631 -26.42 12.14 -0.85
N GLN A 632 -27.43 11.29 -1.08
CA GLN A 632 -27.20 9.91 -1.45
C GLN A 632 -26.46 9.81 -2.79
N ASP A 633 -25.37 9.03 -2.80
CA ASP A 633 -24.55 8.77 -3.98
C ASP A 633 -23.92 7.37 -3.86
N TYR A 634 -24.54 6.39 -4.53
CA TYR A 634 -24.06 5.01 -4.50
C TYR A 634 -22.69 4.83 -5.17
N ALA A 635 -22.29 5.70 -6.10
CA ALA A 635 -20.96 5.60 -6.72
C ALA A 635 -19.87 6.03 -5.73
N GLN A 636 -20.11 7.10 -4.97
CA GLN A 636 -19.22 7.49 -3.86
C GLN A 636 -19.24 6.47 -2.74
N ALA A 637 -20.41 5.94 -2.38
CA ALA A 637 -20.51 4.87 -1.39
C ALA A 637 -19.66 3.65 -1.79
N ARG A 638 -19.76 3.21 -3.06
CA ARG A 638 -18.95 2.12 -3.61
C ARG A 638 -17.45 2.40 -3.47
N ASN A 639 -16.98 3.59 -3.85
CA ASN A 639 -15.57 3.95 -3.74
C ASN A 639 -15.06 3.85 -2.29
N TRP A 640 -15.81 4.40 -1.33
CA TRP A 640 -15.46 4.33 0.09
C TRP A 640 -15.47 2.89 0.62
N TYR A 641 -16.46 2.08 0.23
CA TYR A 641 -16.50 0.68 0.62
C TYR A 641 -15.36 -0.13 -0.02
N GLU A 642 -14.94 0.17 -1.25
CA GLU A 642 -13.75 -0.43 -1.88
C GLU A 642 -12.47 -0.09 -1.11
N MET A 643 -12.29 1.19 -0.72
CA MET A 643 -11.17 1.61 0.12
C MET A 643 -11.17 0.89 1.47
N ALA A 644 -12.32 0.84 2.15
CA ALA A 644 -12.47 0.15 3.43
C ALA A 644 -12.22 -1.36 3.32
N SER A 645 -12.69 -2.00 2.24
CA SER A 645 -12.48 -3.42 1.94
C SER A 645 -11.00 -3.73 1.72
N ASN A 646 -10.29 -2.88 0.97
CA ASN A 646 -8.84 -2.99 0.79
C ASN A 646 -8.08 -2.81 2.12
N ALA A 647 -8.63 -2.05 3.05
CA ALA A 647 -8.14 -1.91 4.42
C ALA A 647 -8.62 -3.02 5.38
N GLY A 648 -9.33 -4.04 4.88
CA GLY A 648 -9.74 -5.23 5.64
C GLY A 648 -11.15 -5.20 6.24
N SER A 649 -11.99 -4.22 5.88
CA SER A 649 -13.35 -4.12 6.44
C SER A 649 -14.32 -5.15 5.83
N ALA A 650 -14.62 -6.21 6.58
CA ALA A 650 -15.62 -7.21 6.20
C ALA A 650 -17.04 -6.62 6.08
N TYR A 651 -17.36 -5.60 6.88
CA TYR A 651 -18.62 -4.84 6.78
C TYR A 651 -18.73 -4.10 5.44
N ALA A 652 -17.64 -3.50 4.96
CA ALA A 652 -17.62 -2.84 3.65
C ALA A 652 -17.79 -3.84 2.51
N MET A 653 -17.15 -5.02 2.59
CA MET A 653 -17.36 -6.12 1.64
C MET A 653 -18.84 -6.53 1.58
N GLY A 654 -19.51 -6.61 2.74
CA GLY A 654 -20.93 -6.94 2.80
C GLY A 654 -21.83 -5.90 2.12
N ASN A 655 -21.46 -4.62 2.18
CA ASN A 655 -22.18 -3.55 1.48
C ASN A 655 -21.88 -3.52 -0.03
N LEU A 656 -20.63 -3.78 -0.45
CA LEU A 656 -20.29 -3.95 -1.86
C LEU A 656 -21.10 -5.07 -2.51
N SER A 657 -21.30 -6.17 -1.79
CA SER A 657 -22.17 -7.25 -2.23
C SER A 657 -23.56 -6.75 -2.63
N ARG A 658 -24.21 -5.95 -1.76
CA ARG A 658 -25.52 -5.36 -2.04
C ARG A 658 -25.49 -4.39 -3.21
N LEU A 659 -24.47 -3.53 -3.30
CA LEU A 659 -24.34 -2.57 -4.41
C LEU A 659 -24.22 -3.27 -5.76
N TYR A 660 -23.41 -4.32 -5.85
CA TYR A 660 -23.28 -5.13 -7.07
C TYR A 660 -24.54 -5.97 -7.34
N ASP A 661 -25.21 -6.51 -6.32
CA ASP A 661 -26.42 -7.32 -6.54
C ASP A 661 -27.54 -6.48 -7.19
N TRP A 662 -27.75 -5.28 -6.63
CA TRP A 662 -28.83 -4.38 -7.05
C TRP A 662 -28.43 -3.40 -8.16
N GLY A 663 -27.15 -3.34 -8.54
CA GLY A 663 -26.66 -2.38 -9.53
C GLY A 663 -26.76 -0.92 -9.08
N LEU A 664 -26.39 -0.66 -7.83
CA LEU A 664 -26.43 0.66 -7.22
C LEU A 664 -25.03 1.29 -7.32
N GLY A 665 -24.91 2.40 -8.05
CA GLY A 665 -23.62 3.05 -8.28
C GLY A 665 -22.64 2.25 -9.15
N THR A 666 -23.14 1.16 -9.77
CA THR A 666 -22.46 0.27 -10.71
C THR A 666 -23.50 -0.55 -11.49
N ARG A 667 -23.09 -1.34 -12.48
CA ARG A 667 -23.99 -2.29 -13.15
C ARG A 667 -24.27 -3.48 -12.23
N ALA A 668 -25.51 -3.98 -12.24
CA ALA A 668 -25.88 -5.18 -11.52
C ALA A 668 -25.05 -6.40 -11.97
N ASP A 669 -24.55 -7.14 -11.00
CA ASP A 669 -23.55 -8.19 -11.16
C ASP A 669 -23.62 -9.20 -10.00
N PRO A 670 -24.44 -10.25 -10.16
CA PRO A 670 -24.63 -11.28 -9.14
C PRO A 670 -23.36 -12.04 -8.77
N LYS A 671 -22.41 -12.21 -9.71
CA LYS A 671 -21.16 -12.94 -9.48
C LYS A 671 -20.23 -12.17 -8.56
N GLU A 672 -20.01 -10.90 -8.86
CA GLU A 672 -19.18 -10.04 -8.02
C GLU A 672 -19.87 -9.77 -6.67
N ALA A 673 -21.20 -9.63 -6.67
CA ALA A 673 -21.98 -9.54 -5.45
C ALA A 673 -21.76 -10.74 -4.52
N VAL A 674 -21.79 -11.97 -5.08
CA VAL A 674 -21.53 -13.20 -4.33
C VAL A 674 -20.08 -13.30 -3.88
N ARG A 675 -19.11 -12.86 -4.70
CA ARG A 675 -17.70 -12.78 -4.30
C ARG A 675 -17.51 -11.91 -3.07
N TRP A 676 -18.12 -10.72 -3.06
CA TRP A 676 -18.06 -9.81 -1.92
C TRP A 676 -18.83 -10.33 -0.69
N ALA A 677 -19.97 -11.02 -0.89
CA ALA A 677 -20.70 -11.66 0.21
C ALA A 677 -19.86 -12.76 0.87
N ALA A 678 -19.21 -13.60 0.08
CA ALA A 678 -18.35 -14.65 0.59
C ALA A 678 -17.14 -14.07 1.33
N ALA A 679 -16.45 -13.08 0.73
CA ALA A 679 -15.33 -12.40 1.37
C ALA A 679 -15.73 -11.72 2.69
N SER A 680 -16.94 -11.15 2.77
CA SER A 680 -17.49 -10.56 4.00
C SER A 680 -17.71 -11.62 5.09
N VAL A 681 -18.32 -12.76 4.75
CA VAL A 681 -18.53 -13.88 5.70
C VAL A 681 -17.21 -14.49 6.15
N GLU A 682 -16.27 -14.69 5.22
CA GLU A 682 -14.93 -15.24 5.51
C GLU A 682 -14.07 -14.25 6.31
N GLY A 683 -14.25 -12.95 6.08
CA GLY A 683 -13.68 -11.87 6.88
C GLY A 683 -14.36 -11.70 8.25
N GLY A 684 -15.35 -12.54 8.58
CA GLY A 684 -15.96 -12.62 9.90
C GLY A 684 -17.10 -11.62 10.14
N ASP A 685 -17.79 -11.12 9.11
CA ASP A 685 -18.99 -10.27 9.29
C ASP A 685 -20.22 -11.11 9.73
N PRO A 686 -20.63 -11.03 11.01
CA PRO A 686 -21.77 -11.81 11.50
C PRO A 686 -23.10 -11.30 10.96
N SER A 687 -23.20 -10.02 10.61
CA SER A 687 -24.43 -9.41 10.10
C SER A 687 -24.72 -9.91 8.69
N LYS A 688 -23.69 -9.94 7.82
CA LYS A 688 -23.84 -10.51 6.48
C LYS A 688 -24.13 -12.00 6.52
N LEU A 689 -23.47 -12.74 7.40
CA LEU A 689 -23.74 -14.17 7.60
C LEU A 689 -25.21 -14.39 7.99
N GLU A 690 -25.72 -13.62 8.95
CA GLU A 690 -27.10 -13.76 9.41
C GLU A 690 -28.11 -13.29 8.36
N GLU A 691 -27.81 -12.21 7.62
CA GLU A 691 -28.64 -11.73 6.51
C GLU A 691 -28.80 -12.81 5.43
N LEU A 692 -27.69 -13.44 5.02
CA LEU A 692 -27.71 -14.55 4.06
C LEU A 692 -28.53 -15.74 4.55
N LYS A 693 -28.62 -15.98 5.86
CA LYS A 693 -29.36 -17.12 6.41
C LYS A 693 -30.84 -16.83 6.59
N THR A 694 -31.16 -15.65 7.11
CA THR A 694 -32.50 -15.33 7.62
C THR A 694 -33.31 -14.45 6.68
N SER A 695 -32.64 -13.70 5.81
CA SER A 695 -33.26 -12.70 4.95
C SER A 695 -32.89 -12.90 3.47
N PRO A 696 -33.12 -14.10 2.88
CA PRO A 696 -32.77 -14.39 1.49
C PRO A 696 -33.47 -13.46 0.48
N ASP A 697 -34.62 -12.91 0.85
CA ASP A 697 -35.38 -11.98 0.01
C ASP A 697 -34.75 -10.60 -0.13
N ASN A 698 -33.73 -10.27 0.69
CA ASN A 698 -32.92 -9.06 0.52
C ASN A 698 -32.01 -9.11 -0.72
N PHE A 699 -31.82 -10.30 -1.29
CA PHE A 699 -30.97 -10.54 -2.44
C PHE A 699 -31.79 -10.78 -3.70
N THR A 700 -31.23 -10.45 -4.87
CA THR A 700 -31.92 -10.75 -6.13
C THR A 700 -32.00 -12.27 -6.35
N PRO A 701 -32.98 -12.76 -7.12
CA PRO A 701 -33.01 -14.18 -7.52
C PRO A 701 -31.74 -14.65 -8.23
N ALA A 702 -31.04 -13.75 -8.93
CA ALA A 702 -29.79 -14.07 -9.61
C ALA A 702 -28.66 -14.28 -8.62
N PHE A 703 -28.51 -13.42 -7.60
CA PHE A 703 -27.57 -13.61 -6.50
C PHE A 703 -27.80 -14.93 -5.76
N ARG A 704 -29.05 -15.24 -5.43
CA ARG A 704 -29.37 -16.46 -4.68
C ARG A 704 -28.94 -17.73 -5.40
N LYS A 705 -29.14 -17.78 -6.73
CA LYS A 705 -28.66 -18.91 -7.54
C LYS A 705 -27.14 -18.95 -7.60
N GLU A 706 -26.50 -17.79 -7.73
CA GLU A 706 -25.05 -17.69 -7.84
C GLU A 706 -24.34 -18.09 -6.53
N ILE A 707 -24.88 -17.76 -5.35
CA ILE A 707 -24.27 -18.20 -4.10
C ILE A 707 -24.45 -19.71 -3.87
N GLN A 708 -25.59 -20.29 -4.26
CA GLN A 708 -25.74 -21.75 -4.27
C GLN A 708 -24.72 -22.40 -5.22
N ALA A 709 -24.42 -21.77 -6.37
CA ALA A 709 -23.41 -22.24 -7.31
C ALA A 709 -22.01 -22.21 -6.67
N LEU A 710 -21.62 -21.08 -6.05
CA LEU A 710 -20.37 -20.96 -5.30
C LEU A 710 -20.25 -22.04 -4.20
N LEU A 711 -21.30 -22.23 -3.40
CA LEU A 711 -21.31 -23.22 -2.33
C LEU A 711 -21.18 -24.65 -2.87
N LYS A 712 -21.78 -24.92 -4.03
CA LYS A 712 -21.67 -26.22 -4.72
C LYS A 712 -20.27 -26.45 -5.27
N ASP A 713 -19.68 -25.45 -5.92
CA ASP A 713 -18.31 -25.50 -6.44
C ASP A 713 -17.28 -25.73 -5.33
N ARG A 714 -17.53 -25.16 -4.14
CA ARG A 714 -16.69 -25.36 -2.95
C ARG A 714 -16.95 -26.68 -2.21
N GLY A 715 -17.83 -27.54 -2.73
CA GLY A 715 -18.19 -28.82 -2.12
C GLY A 715 -18.98 -28.69 -0.81
N LEU A 716 -19.53 -27.51 -0.53
CA LEU A 716 -20.31 -27.24 0.67
C LEU A 716 -21.80 -27.56 0.45
N TYR A 717 -22.30 -27.52 -0.77
CA TYR A 717 -23.72 -27.71 -1.08
C TYR A 717 -23.94 -28.73 -2.19
N SER A 718 -24.99 -29.55 -2.10
CA SER A 718 -25.30 -30.60 -3.07
C SER A 718 -26.70 -30.49 -3.69
N GLY A 719 -27.48 -29.47 -3.29
CA GLY A 719 -28.84 -29.25 -3.77
C GLY A 719 -28.95 -28.56 -5.15
N PRO A 720 -30.18 -28.21 -5.56
CA PRO A 720 -30.47 -27.48 -6.79
C PRO A 720 -30.04 -25.99 -6.74
N LEU A 721 -29.80 -25.39 -7.91
CA LEU A 721 -29.49 -23.96 -8.05
C LEU A 721 -30.76 -23.16 -8.37
N ASP A 722 -31.77 -23.30 -7.51
CA ASP A 722 -33.11 -22.74 -7.69
C ASP A 722 -33.27 -21.32 -7.09
N GLY A 723 -32.32 -20.90 -6.26
CA GLY A 723 -32.36 -19.67 -5.49
C GLY A 723 -33.21 -19.77 -4.22
N ASP A 724 -33.59 -20.99 -3.80
CA ASP A 724 -34.30 -21.24 -2.55
C ASP A 724 -33.32 -21.55 -1.40
N PHE A 725 -33.35 -20.71 -0.37
CA PHE A 725 -32.45 -20.84 0.78
C PHE A 725 -33.05 -21.72 1.87
N GLY A 726 -33.47 -22.92 1.49
CA GLY A 726 -33.86 -23.95 2.44
C GLY A 726 -32.72 -24.37 3.38
N ALA A 727 -33.02 -25.22 4.36
CA ALA A 727 -32.09 -25.62 5.43
C ALA A 727 -30.74 -26.14 4.92
N ALA A 728 -30.69 -26.80 3.77
CA ALA A 728 -29.44 -27.28 3.17
C ALA A 728 -28.52 -26.14 2.70
N THR A 729 -29.08 -25.08 2.13
CA THR A 729 -28.35 -23.88 1.69
C THR A 729 -27.85 -23.10 2.91
N GLN A 730 -28.70 -22.89 3.91
CA GLN A 730 -28.32 -22.23 5.17
C GLN A 730 -27.17 -22.96 5.90
N ASN A 731 -27.24 -24.30 6.00
CA ASN A 731 -26.16 -25.10 6.58
C ASN A 731 -24.86 -25.07 5.75
N ALA A 732 -24.94 -24.82 4.44
CA ALA A 732 -23.76 -24.63 3.60
C ALA A 732 -23.15 -23.23 3.80
N ILE A 733 -23.97 -22.21 3.95
CA ILE A 733 -23.55 -20.84 4.33
C ILE A 733 -22.85 -20.84 5.70
N ASP A 734 -23.37 -21.56 6.69
CA ASP A 734 -22.68 -21.70 8.01
C ASP A 734 -21.30 -22.35 7.90
N ARG A 735 -21.10 -23.25 6.92
CA ARG A 735 -19.79 -23.88 6.68
C ARG A 735 -18.83 -22.97 5.93
N LEU A 736 -19.34 -21.98 5.19
CA LEU A 736 -18.53 -20.95 4.55
C LEU A 736 -17.74 -20.14 5.59
N ALA A 737 -18.37 -19.78 6.71
CA ALA A 737 -17.75 -19.02 7.80
C ALA A 737 -16.64 -19.79 8.55
N LYS A 738 -16.74 -21.13 8.62
CA LYS A 738 -15.85 -22.00 9.43
C LYS A 738 -14.51 -22.35 8.77
N LYS A 739 -14.26 -21.89 7.55
CA LYS A 739 -12.99 -22.12 6.83
C LYS A 739 -11.98 -20.97 7.00
N SER A 740 -12.30 -19.95 7.80
CA SER A 740 -11.40 -18.85 8.16
C SER A 740 -10.38 -19.23 9.22
#